data_AF-A0A094AVB9-F1
#
_entry.id   AF-A0A094AVB9-F1
#
_cell.length_a   1.000
_cell.length_b   1.000
_cell.length_c   1.000
_cell.angle_alpha   90.00
_cell.angle_beta   90.00
_cell.angle_gamma   90.00
#
_symmetry.space_group_name_H-M   'P 1'
#
loop_
_entity.id
_entity.type
_entity.pdbx_description
1 polymer ?
#
loop_
_entity_poly.entity_id
_entity_poly.type
_entity_poly.pdbx_seq_one_letter_code
_entity_poly.pdbx_strand_id
1 'polypeptide(L)'
;MSTPLGPLSTPLPPLPDDIFTSAQWSILLALMDAVVPRIVRASAASPSRAIDELVISEEEYGAIARATGNEEGETLDAYLAERPSESEEFKGLLRRQLVSYAREDQRRPLMIILSLLSTRPGSILLTGYATPLDQLDIKSRTAILQSWCTQYMGALCTLRNTLTAVGKMIHIKSSRLFPTITGYSAIPLQYSPGPSYEYTFLQFPESQSPAVLDFDVVIVGSGLGGGVSAKNLAEAGFSVLVVDKAYHYPSTQLPMTEAQGMIHLFENGGVIPSEDSSVNVLTGSNFGGGGTVNWSAALQPQGFVRKEWAEDRHLPLFASATFQDALDRVCDRMGVTDKHIRHNHGNRVLLEGARRMGHTAKAVPQNTGGKEHYCGHCIMGCASCEKQGPNVCWLPDAACAGAQFIEGLSVEKVLMNGKKAVGVKGLWTSRAGVKREIIVKSKRVIVSAGSIYSPHLLMNSGIKNNQIGRHLYLHPVNFISAFFKEEVRAWEGGILTTVCSSFENLDGHGHGVKLEATCMLPSLSVSMLNWNSGIDWKTNAAKYAHMNSYISLTRDRDPGRVLHGPKIEYTPSAFDRRHILRGLIEMSRMLLVAGAREIHINVPGIRPFIVDETGGGAMCEIVDPRFVAWIAHVEAVGNSPPNATFACAHQMGSNRMSAKKADGVVDQEGRVWGTKGLYVADASVFPSASGVNPMVTNLAISDVTSRGIAAGLKKETGTKL
;
A
#
# COMPACT_ATOMS: atom_id res chain seq x y z
N MET A 1 10.95 -35.59 6.04
CA MET A 1 11.42 -34.32 5.45
C MET A 1 11.24 -33.25 6.51
N SER A 2 12.29 -32.54 6.89
CA SER A 2 12.20 -31.46 7.89
C SER A 2 11.27 -30.36 7.39
N THR A 3 10.32 -29.92 8.21
CA THR A 3 9.46 -28.77 7.90
C THR A 3 10.35 -27.56 7.57
N PRO A 4 10.19 -26.90 6.42
CA PRO A 4 11.04 -25.76 6.06
C PRO A 4 10.89 -24.63 7.09
N LEU A 5 12.02 -24.10 7.58
CA LEU A 5 12.06 -23.00 8.54
C LEU A 5 11.64 -21.64 7.92
N GLY A 6 11.46 -21.57 6.60
CA GLY A 6 11.06 -20.39 5.84
C GLY A 6 11.07 -20.64 4.33
N PRO A 7 10.69 -19.65 3.50
CA PRO A 7 10.75 -19.74 2.04
C PRO A 7 12.19 -19.87 1.52
N LEU A 8 12.34 -20.44 0.32
CA LEU A 8 13.58 -20.36 -0.46
C LEU A 8 13.94 -18.90 -0.70
N SER A 9 15.25 -18.62 -0.73
CA SER A 9 15.75 -17.26 -0.88
C SER A 9 15.32 -16.64 -2.22
N THR A 10 14.83 -15.40 -2.14
CA THR A 10 14.53 -14.54 -3.28
C THR A 10 15.43 -13.31 -3.18
N PRO A 11 16.64 -13.34 -3.76
CA PRO A 11 17.61 -12.26 -3.62
C PRO A 11 17.06 -10.96 -4.19
N LEU A 12 17.47 -9.83 -3.60
CA LEU A 12 17.15 -8.52 -4.14
C LEU A 12 17.83 -8.34 -5.51
N PRO A 13 17.25 -7.54 -6.42
CA PRO A 13 17.96 -7.13 -7.63
C PRO A 13 19.31 -6.46 -7.29
N PRO A 14 20.30 -6.48 -8.21
CA PRO A 14 21.57 -5.79 -8.02
C PRO A 14 21.39 -4.33 -7.59
N LEU A 15 22.36 -3.78 -6.84
CA LEU A 15 22.34 -2.35 -6.51
C LEU A 15 22.44 -1.52 -7.81
N PRO A 16 21.61 -0.47 -7.96
CA PRO A 16 21.72 0.42 -9.11
C PRO A 16 23.02 1.24 -9.00
N ASP A 17 23.57 1.70 -10.12
CA ASP A 17 24.74 2.59 -10.12
C ASP A 17 24.52 3.85 -9.27
N ASP A 18 25.58 4.30 -8.60
CA ASP A 18 25.48 5.46 -7.71
C ASP A 18 25.53 6.73 -8.54
N ILE A 19 24.71 7.68 -8.16
CA ILE A 19 24.54 8.96 -8.84
C ILE A 19 24.67 10.15 -7.87
N PHE A 20 24.82 9.88 -6.58
CA PHE A 20 25.07 10.89 -5.56
C PHE A 20 26.58 11.03 -5.34
N THR A 21 27.04 12.26 -5.11
CA THR A 21 28.45 12.50 -4.76
C THR A 21 28.73 12.10 -3.31
N SER A 22 30.00 11.88 -2.96
CA SER A 22 30.39 11.56 -1.57
C SER A 22 29.93 12.63 -0.57
N ALA A 23 29.94 13.91 -0.95
CA ALA A 23 29.45 15.01 -0.12
C ALA A 23 27.93 14.94 0.10
N GLN A 24 27.16 14.62 -0.95
CA GLN A 24 25.70 14.45 -0.82
C GLN A 24 25.36 13.25 0.07
N TRP A 25 26.10 12.14 -0.07
CA TRP A 25 25.95 10.98 0.80
C TRP A 25 26.29 11.29 2.26
N SER A 26 27.36 12.05 2.52
CA SER A 26 27.74 12.49 3.86
C SER A 26 26.59 13.25 4.55
N ILE A 27 26.04 14.26 3.89
CA ILE A 27 24.91 15.05 4.40
C ILE A 27 23.66 14.19 4.59
N LEU A 28 23.34 13.34 3.61
CA LEU A 28 22.16 12.49 3.66
C LEU A 28 22.23 11.51 4.85
N LEU A 29 23.38 10.87 5.07
CA LEU A 29 23.56 9.95 6.19
C LEU A 29 23.59 10.69 7.53
N ALA A 30 24.15 11.89 7.60
CA ALA A 30 24.07 12.74 8.80
C ALA A 30 22.61 13.10 9.15
N LEU A 31 21.76 13.35 8.15
CA LEU A 31 20.32 13.54 8.34
C LEU A 31 19.62 12.25 8.80
N MET A 32 19.97 11.09 8.21
CA MET A 32 19.42 9.80 8.64
C MET A 32 19.81 9.46 10.08
N ASP A 33 21.06 9.71 10.45
CA ASP A 33 21.55 9.53 11.82
C ASP A 33 20.81 10.46 12.80
N ALA A 34 20.43 11.67 12.39
CA ALA A 34 19.58 12.52 13.23
C ALA A 34 18.16 11.97 13.42
N VAL A 35 17.61 11.25 12.43
CA VAL A 35 16.31 10.56 12.55
C VAL A 35 16.41 9.33 13.47
N VAL A 36 17.46 8.53 13.30
CA VAL A 36 17.72 7.29 14.05
C VAL A 36 19.14 7.36 14.67
N PRO A 37 19.31 8.10 15.77
CA PRO A 37 20.62 8.36 16.34
C PRO A 37 21.16 7.17 17.11
N ARG A 38 22.48 7.15 17.26
CA ARG A 38 23.18 6.37 18.26
C ARG A 38 22.92 6.99 19.63
N ILE A 39 22.24 6.25 20.49
CA ILE A 39 21.89 6.65 21.85
C ILE A 39 22.75 5.83 22.80
N VAL A 40 23.43 6.50 23.73
CA VAL A 40 24.29 5.87 24.73
C VAL A 40 24.01 6.45 26.11
N ARG A 41 24.08 5.63 27.15
CA ARG A 41 24.04 6.12 28.53
C ARG A 41 25.31 6.86 28.90
N ALA A 42 25.21 7.80 29.82
CA ALA A 42 26.33 8.67 30.23
C ALA A 42 27.58 7.88 30.66
N SER A 43 27.41 6.72 31.31
CA SER A 43 28.50 5.83 31.71
C SER A 43 29.26 5.20 30.54
N ALA A 44 28.66 5.12 29.36
CA ALA A 44 29.24 4.50 28.15
C ALA A 44 29.63 5.53 27.07
N ALA A 45 29.46 6.83 27.33
CA ALA A 45 29.74 7.88 26.36
C ALA A 45 31.24 7.99 26.05
N SER A 46 31.58 8.14 24.76
CA SER A 46 32.97 8.30 24.34
C SER A 46 33.27 9.74 23.89
N PRO A 47 34.27 10.43 24.49
CA PRO A 47 34.67 11.77 24.04
C PRO A 47 35.07 11.82 22.56
N SER A 48 35.59 10.72 22.00
CA SER A 48 35.98 10.62 20.58
C SER A 48 34.79 10.54 19.61
N ARG A 49 33.56 10.34 20.11
CA ARG A 49 32.33 10.22 19.32
C ARG A 49 31.28 11.28 19.70
N ALA A 50 31.67 12.32 20.45
CA ALA A 50 30.76 13.33 21.00
C ALA A 50 29.88 14.05 19.95
N ILE A 51 30.30 14.10 18.69
CA ILE A 51 29.54 14.71 17.58
C ILE A 51 28.36 13.80 17.16
N ASP A 52 28.49 12.48 17.27
CA ASP A 52 27.53 11.52 16.72
C ASP A 52 26.74 10.73 17.80
N GLU A 53 27.05 10.93 19.08
CA GLU A 53 26.41 10.22 20.20
C GLU A 53 25.39 11.11 20.91
N LEU A 54 24.14 10.62 20.98
CA LEU A 54 23.12 11.21 21.85
C LEU A 54 23.23 10.58 23.23
N VAL A 55 23.89 11.29 24.14
CA VAL A 55 24.08 10.84 25.53
C VAL A 55 22.82 11.10 26.36
N ILE A 56 22.31 10.06 27.02
CA ILE A 56 21.19 10.10 27.97
C ILE A 56 21.65 9.75 29.39
N SER A 57 20.91 10.22 30.39
CA SER A 57 21.12 9.86 31.80
C SER A 57 20.74 8.39 32.07
N GLU A 58 21.25 7.83 33.16
CA GLU A 58 20.84 6.49 33.61
C GLU A 58 19.33 6.44 33.97
N GLU A 59 18.75 7.55 34.44
CA GLU A 59 17.32 7.65 34.72
C GLU A 59 16.49 7.57 33.43
N GLU A 60 16.88 8.31 32.39
CA GLU A 60 16.24 8.23 31.06
C GLU A 60 16.37 6.83 30.46
N TYR A 61 17.54 6.20 30.60
CA TYR A 61 17.77 4.83 30.14
C TYR A 61 16.83 3.85 30.87
N GLY A 62 16.75 3.91 32.20
CA GLY A 62 15.84 3.08 32.98
C GLY A 62 14.37 3.36 32.65
N ALA A 63 14.01 4.60 32.29
CA ALA A 63 12.67 4.93 31.82
C ALA A 63 12.36 4.27 30.48
N ILE A 64 13.31 4.23 29.54
CA ILE A 64 13.17 3.52 28.26
C ILE A 64 13.01 2.01 28.50
N ALA A 65 13.85 1.41 29.35
CA ALA A 65 13.77 0.00 29.69
C ALA A 65 12.38 -0.37 30.26
N ARG A 66 11.89 0.40 31.24
CA ARG A 66 10.54 0.22 31.82
C ARG A 66 9.43 0.42 30.79
N ALA A 67 9.49 1.47 29.98
CA ALA A 67 8.45 1.78 29.00
C ALA A 67 8.37 0.74 27.87
N THR A 68 9.50 0.13 27.51
CA THR A 68 9.59 -0.88 26.45
C THR A 68 9.41 -2.30 26.95
N GLY A 69 9.39 -2.52 28.28
CA GLY A 69 9.36 -3.85 28.89
C GLY A 69 10.63 -4.66 28.66
N ASN A 70 11.72 -4.04 28.20
CA ASN A 70 13.00 -4.70 27.95
C ASN A 70 13.92 -4.58 29.18
N GLU A 71 14.71 -5.62 29.44
CA GLU A 71 15.70 -5.59 30.52
C GLU A 71 16.84 -4.61 30.22
N GLU A 72 17.30 -3.91 31.25
CA GLU A 72 18.51 -3.11 31.18
C GLU A 72 19.70 -4.04 30.90
N GLY A 73 20.49 -3.74 29.86
CA GLY A 73 21.63 -4.58 29.50
C GLY A 73 22.08 -4.46 28.06
N GLU A 74 22.95 -5.41 27.66
CA GLU A 74 23.70 -5.35 26.40
C GLU A 74 22.80 -5.31 25.16
N THR A 75 21.65 -6.00 25.18
CA THR A 75 20.75 -6.05 24.02
C THR A 75 20.06 -4.70 23.80
N LEU A 76 19.55 -4.08 24.87
CA LEU A 76 18.95 -2.75 24.80
C LEU A 76 20.00 -1.69 24.43
N ASP A 77 21.20 -1.77 25.01
CA ASP A 77 22.33 -0.90 24.65
C ASP A 77 22.67 -1.00 23.17
N ALA A 78 22.80 -2.22 22.63
CA ALA A 78 23.14 -2.44 21.23
C ALA A 78 22.05 -1.89 20.29
N TYR A 79 20.76 -2.08 20.62
CA TYR A 79 19.64 -1.54 19.85
C TYR A 79 19.63 -0.01 19.85
N LEU A 80 19.80 0.59 21.03
CA LEU A 80 19.90 2.03 21.19
C LEU A 80 21.14 2.61 20.50
N ALA A 81 22.21 1.83 20.35
CA ALA A 81 23.42 2.25 19.65
C ALA A 81 23.37 2.11 18.11
N GLU A 82 22.39 1.40 17.53
CA GLU A 82 22.27 1.28 16.07
C GLU A 82 22.16 2.66 15.38
N ARG A 83 22.88 2.87 14.27
CA ARG A 83 22.73 4.08 13.46
C ARG A 83 22.82 3.80 11.95
N PRO A 84 22.08 4.54 11.11
CA PRO A 84 22.08 4.40 9.66
C PRO A 84 23.45 4.38 8.98
N SER A 85 24.34 5.32 9.32
CA SER A 85 25.64 5.48 8.65
C SER A 85 26.58 4.27 8.78
N GLU A 86 26.43 3.48 9.85
CA GLU A 86 27.20 2.26 10.13
C GLU A 86 26.57 0.98 9.54
N SER A 87 25.36 1.04 8.96
CA SER A 87 24.69 -0.14 8.38
C SER A 87 24.79 -0.17 6.86
N GLU A 88 25.47 -1.19 6.32
CA GLU A 88 25.52 -1.44 4.87
C GLU A 88 24.15 -1.80 4.31
N GLU A 89 23.34 -2.56 5.04
CA GLU A 89 21.97 -2.91 4.65
C GLU A 89 21.09 -1.65 4.55
N PHE A 90 21.17 -0.74 5.52
CA PHE A 90 20.46 0.53 5.48
C PHE A 90 20.87 1.35 4.25
N LYS A 91 22.18 1.53 4.02
CA LYS A 91 22.71 2.28 2.87
C LYS A 91 22.27 1.66 1.54
N GLY A 92 22.29 0.33 1.44
CA GLY A 92 21.83 -0.40 0.26
C GLY A 92 20.34 -0.16 -0.03
N LEU A 93 19.48 -0.26 0.99
CA LEU A 93 18.04 0.01 0.85
C LEU A 93 17.75 1.48 0.53
N LEU A 94 18.48 2.41 1.14
CA LEU A 94 18.35 3.84 0.88
C LEU A 94 18.75 4.19 -0.56
N ARG A 95 19.86 3.62 -1.06
CA ARG A 95 20.29 3.78 -2.46
C ARG A 95 19.24 3.26 -3.43
N ARG A 96 18.61 2.11 -3.16
CA ARG A 96 17.49 1.61 -3.99
C ARG A 96 16.32 2.59 -4.02
N GLN A 97 15.92 3.09 -2.86
CA GLN A 97 14.82 4.04 -2.76
C GLN A 97 15.08 5.31 -3.59
N LEU A 98 16.29 5.87 -3.49
CA LEU A 98 16.64 7.14 -4.12
C LEU A 98 17.02 7.02 -5.60
N VAL A 99 17.56 5.89 -6.04
CA VAL A 99 18.06 5.73 -7.42
C VAL A 99 17.08 4.95 -8.28
N SER A 100 16.50 3.86 -7.79
CA SER A 100 15.60 2.99 -8.56
C SER A 100 14.15 3.44 -8.54
N TYR A 101 13.68 4.02 -7.43
CA TYR A 101 12.25 4.25 -7.20
C TYR A 101 11.84 5.72 -7.13
N ALA A 102 12.74 6.61 -6.71
CA ALA A 102 12.50 8.04 -6.80
C ALA A 102 12.59 8.51 -8.27
N ARG A 103 11.58 9.26 -8.70
CA ARG A 103 11.56 9.83 -10.04
C ARG A 103 12.63 10.92 -10.17
N GLU A 104 13.05 11.19 -11.39
CA GLU A 104 14.08 12.20 -11.65
C GLU A 104 13.67 13.61 -11.19
N ASP A 105 12.40 13.97 -11.34
CA ASP A 105 11.84 15.25 -10.89
C ASP A 105 11.76 15.39 -9.36
N GLN A 106 11.72 14.28 -8.62
CA GLN A 106 11.81 14.24 -7.16
C GLN A 106 13.28 14.23 -6.68
N ARG A 107 14.14 13.52 -7.42
CA ARG A 107 15.54 13.31 -7.07
C ARG A 107 16.41 14.55 -7.27
N ARG A 108 16.24 15.27 -8.37
CA ARG A 108 17.07 16.46 -8.68
C ARG A 108 16.97 17.55 -7.61
N PRO A 109 15.77 17.96 -7.12
CA PRO A 109 15.67 18.92 -6.02
C PRO A 109 16.36 18.47 -4.73
N LEU A 110 16.23 17.18 -4.38
CA LEU A 110 16.93 16.62 -3.22
C LEU A 110 18.45 16.77 -3.36
N MET A 111 19.01 16.39 -4.51
CA MET A 111 20.45 16.51 -4.78
C MET A 111 20.95 17.96 -4.64
N ILE A 112 20.17 18.95 -5.10
CA ILE A 112 20.50 20.37 -4.96
C ILE A 112 20.54 20.77 -3.48
N ILE A 113 19.52 20.38 -2.71
CA ILE A 113 19.45 20.70 -1.27
C ILE A 113 20.64 20.06 -0.52
N LEU A 114 20.94 18.79 -0.79
CA LEU A 114 22.09 18.09 -0.18
C LEU A 114 23.42 18.78 -0.52
N SER A 115 23.59 19.22 -1.76
CA SER A 115 24.80 19.97 -2.16
C SER A 115 24.89 21.33 -1.48
N LEU A 116 23.79 22.06 -1.31
CA LEU A 116 23.79 23.34 -0.58
C LEU A 116 24.18 23.14 0.88
N LEU A 117 23.61 22.12 1.54
CA LEU A 117 23.91 21.75 2.92
C LEU A 117 25.37 21.28 3.13
N SER A 118 26.06 20.84 2.07
CA SER A 118 27.50 20.54 2.14
C SER A 118 28.42 21.77 2.08
N THR A 119 27.86 22.97 1.89
CA THR A 119 28.62 24.24 1.82
C THR A 119 28.28 25.15 2.99
N ARG A 120 29.22 26.01 3.40
CA ARG A 120 28.95 27.00 4.46
C ARG A 120 27.80 27.97 4.11
N PRO A 121 27.78 28.62 2.92
CA PRO A 121 26.70 29.55 2.60
C PRO A 121 25.33 28.87 2.52
N GLY A 122 25.25 27.67 1.93
CA GLY A 122 24.01 26.91 1.85
C GLY A 122 23.53 26.39 3.21
N SER A 123 24.46 26.04 4.10
CA SER A 123 24.12 25.68 5.49
C SER A 123 23.51 26.85 6.24
N ILE A 124 24.10 28.06 6.16
CA ILE A 124 23.54 29.25 6.81
C ILE A 124 22.11 29.48 6.30
N LEU A 125 21.92 29.38 4.99
CA LEU A 125 20.63 29.61 4.35
C LEU A 125 19.55 28.61 4.81
N LEU A 126 19.89 27.32 4.94
CA LEU A 126 18.91 26.25 5.14
C LEU A 126 18.78 25.77 6.60
N THR A 127 19.76 26.08 7.44
CA THR A 127 19.81 25.62 8.84
C THR A 127 20.03 26.74 9.85
N GLY A 128 20.55 27.90 9.40
CA GLY A 128 20.99 28.98 10.29
C GLY A 128 22.41 28.80 10.83
N TYR A 129 23.12 27.71 10.48
CA TYR A 129 24.47 27.41 10.96
C TYR A 129 25.53 27.63 9.87
N ALA A 130 26.66 28.23 10.23
CA ALA A 130 27.81 28.39 9.33
C ALA A 130 28.61 27.09 9.10
N THR A 131 28.43 26.12 9.99
CA THR A 131 29.06 24.80 9.92
C THR A 131 28.20 23.87 9.04
N PRO A 132 28.81 23.14 8.07
CA PRO A 132 28.11 22.12 7.29
C PRO A 132 27.39 21.10 8.17
N LEU A 133 26.25 20.60 7.69
CA LEU A 133 25.34 19.78 8.51
C LEU A 133 25.99 18.50 9.03
N ASP A 134 26.81 17.84 8.22
CA ASP A 134 27.56 16.62 8.55
C ASP A 134 28.72 16.86 9.54
N GLN A 135 29.00 18.11 9.89
CA GLN A 135 30.01 18.49 10.90
C GLN A 135 29.37 19.01 12.20
N LEU A 136 28.06 19.22 12.23
CA LEU A 136 27.32 19.57 13.44
C LEU A 136 27.15 18.35 14.35
N ASP A 137 27.02 18.58 15.65
CA ASP A 137 26.66 17.51 16.59
C ASP A 137 25.22 17.02 16.39
N ILE A 138 24.93 15.82 16.89
CA ILE A 138 23.64 15.16 16.71
C ILE A 138 22.45 15.95 17.29
N LYS A 139 22.65 16.72 18.37
CA LYS A 139 21.60 17.55 18.97
C LYS A 139 21.28 18.73 18.06
N SER A 140 22.30 19.37 17.51
CA SER A 140 22.18 20.43 16.51
C SER A 140 21.47 19.93 15.24
N ARG A 141 21.86 18.77 14.69
CA ARG A 141 21.19 18.15 13.53
C ARG A 141 19.71 17.84 13.80
N THR A 142 19.40 17.32 14.99
CA THR A 142 18.03 17.02 15.43
C THR A 142 17.18 18.29 15.52
N ALA A 143 17.71 19.36 16.11
CA ALA A 143 17.03 20.64 16.23
C ALA A 143 16.72 21.27 14.85
N ILE A 144 17.63 21.13 13.88
CA ILE A 144 17.42 21.57 12.49
C ILE A 144 16.25 20.79 11.86
N LEU A 145 16.21 19.46 11.99
CA LEU A 145 15.09 18.67 11.48
C LEU A 145 13.75 19.08 12.10
N GLN A 146 13.73 19.38 13.41
CA GLN A 146 12.52 19.84 14.10
C GLN A 146 12.08 21.24 13.63
N SER A 147 13.02 22.13 13.30
CA SER A 147 12.70 23.50 12.90
C SER A 147 12.12 23.61 11.49
N TRP A 148 12.44 22.69 10.58
CA TRP A 148 12.01 22.72 9.17
C TRP A 148 10.48 22.73 8.96
N CYS A 149 9.68 22.24 9.91
CA CYS A 149 8.21 22.34 9.86
C CYS A 149 7.67 23.65 10.46
N THR A 150 8.47 24.40 11.21
CA THR A 150 8.06 25.61 11.94
C THR A 150 8.45 26.93 11.23
N GLN A 151 9.36 26.87 10.25
CA GLN A 151 10.00 28.06 9.64
C GLN A 151 9.46 28.44 8.24
N TYR A 152 8.19 28.19 7.92
CA TYR A 152 7.50 28.70 6.72
C TYR A 152 8.07 28.32 5.33
N MET A 153 8.97 27.33 5.21
CA MET A 153 9.43 26.80 3.92
C MET A 153 8.80 25.43 3.62
N GLY A 154 7.74 25.41 2.81
CA GLY A 154 7.01 24.17 2.45
C GLY A 154 7.90 23.05 1.92
N ALA A 155 8.95 23.38 1.15
CA ALA A 155 9.91 22.40 0.63
C ALA A 155 10.72 21.68 1.72
N LEU A 156 11.14 22.40 2.78
CA LEU A 156 11.89 21.81 3.90
C LEU A 156 10.99 20.97 4.80
N CYS A 157 9.73 21.38 4.98
CA CYS A 157 8.71 20.56 5.65
C CYS A 157 8.50 19.22 4.92
N THR A 158 8.28 19.26 3.61
CA THR A 158 8.16 18.04 2.77
C THR A 158 9.42 17.18 2.84
N LEU A 159 10.61 17.80 2.80
CA LEU A 159 11.87 17.09 2.92
C LEU A 159 11.99 16.39 4.28
N ARG A 160 11.73 17.08 5.40
CA ARG A 160 11.74 16.48 6.74
C ARG A 160 10.77 15.31 6.84
N ASN A 161 9.52 15.48 6.37
CA ASN A 161 8.51 14.42 6.42
C ASN A 161 8.97 13.19 5.61
N THR A 162 9.58 13.42 4.44
CA THR A 162 10.14 12.35 3.60
C THR A 162 11.31 11.65 4.28
N LEU A 163 12.29 12.39 4.81
CA LEU A 163 13.49 11.84 5.45
C LEU A 163 13.13 11.04 6.71
N THR A 164 12.23 11.56 7.55
CA THR A 164 11.79 10.85 8.77
C THR A 164 11.00 9.60 8.42
N ALA A 165 10.09 9.64 7.43
CA ALA A 165 9.36 8.45 6.99
C ALA A 165 10.30 7.37 6.43
N VAL A 166 11.21 7.74 5.52
CA VAL A 166 12.17 6.81 4.90
C VAL A 166 13.15 6.25 5.93
N GLY A 167 13.73 7.10 6.78
CA GLY A 167 14.70 6.70 7.81
C GLY A 167 14.10 5.68 8.79
N LYS A 168 12.89 5.96 9.30
CA LYS A 168 12.15 5.02 10.15
C LYS A 168 11.84 3.70 9.45
N MET A 169 11.30 3.77 8.23
CA MET A 169 10.92 2.57 7.46
C MET A 169 12.13 1.68 7.16
N ILE A 170 13.26 2.26 6.75
CA ILE A 170 14.47 1.49 6.42
C ILE A 170 15.11 0.94 7.70
N HIS A 171 15.16 1.71 8.79
CA HIS A 171 15.70 1.23 10.08
C HIS A 171 15.02 -0.05 10.53
N ILE A 172 13.68 -0.08 10.48
CA ILE A 172 12.90 -1.29 10.80
C ILE A 172 13.25 -2.47 9.88
N LYS A 173 13.45 -2.23 8.59
CA LYS A 173 13.77 -3.28 7.60
C LYS A 173 15.21 -3.78 7.69
N SER A 174 16.13 -2.97 8.20
CA SER A 174 17.57 -3.28 8.24
C SER A 174 18.10 -3.65 9.63
N SER A 175 17.38 -3.29 10.70
CA SER A 175 17.79 -3.57 12.08
C SER A 175 17.76 -5.08 12.36
N ARG A 176 18.89 -5.61 12.81
CA ARG A 176 18.99 -7.02 13.25
C ARG A 176 18.50 -7.20 14.68
N LEU A 177 18.46 -6.12 15.46
CA LEU A 177 18.08 -6.13 16.87
C LEU A 177 16.60 -5.83 17.09
N PHE A 178 15.92 -5.19 16.13
CA PHE A 178 14.48 -4.94 16.21
C PHE A 178 13.65 -6.21 16.43
N PRO A 179 13.85 -7.33 15.67
CA PRO A 179 13.20 -8.60 15.97
C PRO A 179 13.47 -9.10 17.39
N THR A 180 14.69 -8.97 17.89
CA THR A 180 15.09 -9.42 19.23
C THR A 180 14.41 -8.61 20.34
N ILE A 181 14.38 -7.29 20.21
CA ILE A 181 13.78 -6.35 21.19
C ILE A 181 12.26 -6.46 21.25
N THR A 182 11.63 -6.82 20.14
CA THR A 182 10.16 -6.83 20.03
C THR A 182 9.55 -8.23 20.02
N GLY A 183 10.34 -9.27 19.79
CA GLY A 183 9.82 -10.61 19.49
C GLY A 183 9.19 -10.75 18.10
N TYR A 184 9.27 -9.73 17.25
CA TYR A 184 8.77 -9.77 15.87
C TYR A 184 9.49 -10.83 15.04
N SER A 185 8.73 -11.58 14.25
CA SER A 185 9.26 -12.50 13.25
C SER A 185 8.99 -11.96 11.85
N ALA A 186 10.03 -11.82 11.02
CA ALA A 186 9.91 -11.31 9.65
C ALA A 186 9.19 -12.28 8.68
N ILE A 187 8.95 -13.51 9.12
CA ILE A 187 8.17 -14.53 8.43
C ILE A 187 7.19 -15.19 9.40
N PRO A 188 6.09 -15.80 8.93
CA PRO A 188 5.19 -16.56 9.80
C PRO A 188 5.94 -17.66 10.58
N LEU A 189 5.73 -17.74 11.90
CA LEU A 189 6.42 -18.68 12.81
C LEU A 189 6.26 -20.16 12.40
N GLN A 190 5.15 -20.50 11.74
CA GLN A 190 4.88 -21.84 11.22
C GLN A 190 4.73 -21.78 9.70
N TYR A 191 5.83 -21.48 9.00
CA TYR A 191 5.84 -21.41 7.55
C TYR A 191 5.51 -22.78 6.94
N SER A 192 4.30 -22.92 6.42
CA SER A 192 3.84 -24.11 5.71
C SER A 192 3.40 -23.69 4.30
N PRO A 193 4.26 -23.89 3.28
CA PRO A 193 3.89 -23.54 1.92
C PRO A 193 2.73 -24.43 1.46
N GLY A 194 1.63 -23.80 1.07
CA GLY A 194 0.47 -24.48 0.52
C GLY A 194 0.69 -24.94 -0.93
N PRO A 195 -0.22 -25.76 -1.47
CA PRO A 195 -0.14 -26.23 -2.84
C PRO A 195 -0.33 -25.07 -3.82
N SER A 196 0.75 -24.60 -4.45
CA SER A 196 0.70 -23.62 -5.53
C SER A 196 0.51 -24.30 -6.88
N TYR A 197 -0.25 -23.69 -7.78
CA TYR A 197 -0.36 -24.15 -9.17
C TYR A 197 1.00 -24.03 -9.89
N GLU A 198 1.38 -25.05 -10.64
CA GLU A 198 2.61 -25.05 -11.45
C GLU A 198 2.37 -24.36 -12.79
N TYR A 199 2.66 -23.06 -12.84
CA TYR A 199 2.55 -22.28 -14.07
C TYR A 199 3.70 -22.58 -15.03
N THR A 200 3.36 -22.69 -16.32
CA THR A 200 4.32 -22.66 -17.41
C THR A 200 4.24 -21.30 -18.10
N PHE A 201 5.38 -20.60 -18.18
CA PHE A 201 5.49 -19.31 -18.85
C PHE A 201 6.23 -19.47 -20.17
N LEU A 202 5.74 -18.83 -21.24
CA LEU A 202 6.46 -18.79 -22.51
C LEU A 202 7.80 -18.08 -22.32
N GLN A 203 8.87 -18.70 -22.83
CA GLN A 203 10.23 -18.18 -22.81
C GLN A 203 10.69 -17.90 -24.25
N PHE A 204 11.55 -16.91 -24.42
CA PHE A 204 12.05 -16.53 -25.72
C PHE A 204 13.58 -16.53 -25.72
N PRO A 205 14.24 -17.18 -26.70
CA PRO A 205 15.68 -17.07 -26.85
C PRO A 205 16.08 -15.64 -27.22
N GLU A 206 17.32 -15.28 -26.90
CA GLU A 206 17.92 -14.00 -27.29
C GLU A 206 17.88 -13.82 -28.81
N SER A 207 17.39 -12.67 -29.26
CA SER A 207 17.30 -12.34 -30.68
C SER A 207 17.07 -10.85 -30.87
N GLN A 208 17.62 -10.30 -31.96
CA GLN A 208 17.32 -8.93 -32.40
C GLN A 208 15.96 -8.81 -33.10
N SER A 209 15.40 -9.92 -33.60
CA SER A 209 14.08 -9.89 -34.25
C SER A 209 12.94 -10.05 -33.22
N PRO A 210 11.83 -9.31 -33.39
CA PRO A 210 10.67 -9.45 -32.52
C PRO A 210 10.10 -10.87 -32.56
N ALA A 211 9.68 -11.41 -31.41
CA ALA A 211 8.83 -12.60 -31.40
C ALA A 211 7.39 -12.17 -31.74
N VAL A 212 6.75 -12.88 -32.66
CA VAL A 212 5.37 -12.59 -33.08
C VAL A 212 4.48 -13.76 -32.69
N LEU A 213 3.42 -13.47 -31.94
CA LEU A 213 2.43 -14.43 -31.46
C LEU A 213 1.04 -14.08 -32.00
N ASP A 214 0.15 -15.07 -32.10
CA ASP A 214 -1.23 -14.89 -32.57
C ASP A 214 -2.20 -15.60 -31.61
N PHE A 215 -3.20 -14.87 -31.13
CA PHE A 215 -4.20 -15.34 -30.17
C PHE A 215 -5.55 -14.68 -30.47
N ASP A 216 -6.67 -15.30 -30.08
CA ASP A 216 -7.98 -14.65 -30.17
C ASP A 216 -8.05 -13.44 -29.25
N VAL A 217 -7.53 -13.60 -28.02
CA VAL A 217 -7.53 -12.55 -27.00
C VAL A 217 -6.16 -12.41 -26.34
N VAL A 218 -5.69 -11.17 -26.22
CA VAL A 218 -4.58 -10.82 -25.33
C VAL A 218 -5.08 -9.98 -24.15
N ILE A 219 -4.66 -10.34 -22.95
CA ILE A 219 -4.99 -9.67 -21.69
C ILE A 219 -3.71 -9.09 -21.10
N VAL A 220 -3.69 -7.76 -20.93
CA VAL A 220 -2.53 -7.04 -20.39
C VAL A 220 -2.72 -6.81 -18.89
N GLY A 221 -1.99 -7.57 -18.08
CA GLY A 221 -2.05 -7.58 -16.62
C GLY A 221 -2.78 -8.83 -16.10
N SER A 222 -2.14 -9.55 -15.17
CA SER A 222 -2.65 -10.78 -14.56
C SER A 222 -3.41 -10.56 -13.24
N GLY A 223 -3.70 -9.30 -12.89
CA GLY A 223 -4.42 -8.93 -11.67
C GLY A 223 -5.86 -9.47 -11.59
N LEU A 224 -6.64 -8.99 -10.62
CA LEU A 224 -8.03 -9.41 -10.37
C LEU A 224 -8.88 -9.49 -11.64
N GLY A 225 -8.93 -8.40 -12.41
CA GLY A 225 -9.74 -8.34 -13.61
C GLY A 225 -9.21 -9.22 -14.75
N GLY A 226 -7.89 -9.29 -14.91
CA GLY A 226 -7.22 -10.12 -15.90
C GLY A 226 -7.41 -11.62 -15.64
N GLY A 227 -7.32 -12.05 -14.38
CA GLY A 227 -7.54 -13.44 -13.98
C GLY A 227 -8.96 -13.93 -14.30
N VAL A 228 -9.99 -13.20 -13.86
CA VAL A 228 -11.39 -13.54 -14.16
C VAL A 228 -11.65 -13.53 -15.66
N SER A 229 -11.12 -12.52 -16.37
CA SER A 229 -11.29 -12.42 -17.81
C SER A 229 -10.65 -13.59 -18.55
N ALA A 230 -9.44 -13.99 -18.15
CA ALA A 230 -8.72 -15.11 -18.74
C ALA A 230 -9.50 -16.42 -18.56
N LYS A 231 -9.97 -16.68 -17.34
CA LYS A 231 -10.79 -17.85 -17.01
C LYS A 231 -12.04 -17.93 -17.87
N ASN A 232 -12.86 -16.88 -17.88
CA ASN A 232 -14.12 -16.86 -18.62
C ASN A 232 -13.92 -17.02 -20.14
N LEU A 233 -12.86 -16.43 -20.72
CA LEU A 233 -12.60 -16.50 -22.16
C LEU A 233 -11.96 -17.83 -22.58
N ALA A 234 -11.06 -18.39 -21.77
CA ALA A 234 -10.46 -19.69 -22.04
C ALA A 234 -11.50 -20.82 -21.91
N GLU A 235 -12.35 -20.80 -20.86
CA GLU A 235 -13.46 -21.74 -20.72
C GLU A 235 -14.51 -21.63 -21.84
N ALA A 236 -14.62 -20.45 -22.46
CA ALA A 236 -15.45 -20.26 -23.65
C ALA A 236 -14.83 -20.81 -24.95
N GLY A 237 -13.62 -21.38 -24.88
CA GLY A 237 -12.93 -22.05 -25.99
C GLY A 237 -12.05 -21.15 -26.85
N PHE A 238 -11.72 -19.93 -26.40
CA PHE A 238 -10.85 -19.02 -27.14
C PHE A 238 -9.38 -19.22 -26.78
N SER A 239 -8.48 -18.98 -27.74
CA SER A 239 -7.05 -18.91 -27.45
C SER A 239 -6.72 -17.60 -26.73
N VAL A 240 -6.29 -17.72 -25.47
CA VAL A 240 -6.06 -16.59 -24.57
C VAL A 240 -4.60 -16.52 -24.15
N LEU A 241 -4.00 -15.34 -24.29
CA LEU A 241 -2.69 -15.02 -23.72
C LEU A 241 -2.84 -13.95 -22.63
N VAL A 242 -2.37 -14.25 -21.42
CA VAL A 242 -2.20 -13.27 -20.35
C VAL A 242 -0.74 -12.86 -20.28
N VAL A 243 -0.49 -11.56 -20.28
CA VAL A 243 0.86 -11.00 -20.17
C VAL A 243 0.96 -10.12 -18.93
N ASP A 244 2.02 -10.28 -18.15
CA ASP A 244 2.31 -9.45 -16.98
C ASP A 244 3.73 -8.92 -17.03
N LYS A 245 3.93 -7.70 -16.55
CA LYS A 245 5.26 -7.06 -16.50
C LYS A 245 6.11 -7.59 -15.36
N ALA A 246 5.47 -8.11 -14.32
CA ALA A 246 6.13 -8.63 -13.14
C ALA A 246 6.28 -10.16 -13.22
N TYR A 247 6.78 -10.75 -12.13
CA TYR A 247 7.17 -12.15 -12.05
C TYR A 247 6.28 -12.92 -11.06
N HIS A 248 6.09 -14.22 -11.29
CA HIS A 248 5.40 -15.13 -10.38
C HIS A 248 6.34 -15.64 -9.28
N TYR A 249 5.84 -15.76 -8.05
CA TYR A 249 6.60 -16.37 -6.96
C TYR A 249 5.74 -17.48 -6.34
N PRO A 250 6.15 -18.76 -6.45
CA PRO A 250 5.41 -19.86 -5.85
C PRO A 250 5.45 -19.77 -4.32
N SER A 251 4.54 -20.47 -3.64
CA SER A 251 4.48 -20.50 -2.17
C SER A 251 5.78 -20.95 -1.52
N THR A 252 6.61 -21.74 -2.20
CA THR A 252 7.92 -22.17 -1.68
C THR A 252 9.00 -21.09 -1.75
N GLN A 253 8.81 -20.04 -2.56
CA GLN A 253 9.80 -18.98 -2.82
C GLN A 253 9.19 -17.56 -2.73
N LEU A 254 8.07 -17.42 -2.03
CA LEU A 254 7.40 -16.14 -1.85
C LEU A 254 8.29 -15.20 -1.01
N PRO A 255 8.61 -13.97 -1.47
CA PRO A 255 9.49 -13.05 -0.75
C PRO A 255 8.76 -12.43 0.45
N MET A 256 8.79 -13.12 1.58
CA MET A 256 7.97 -12.77 2.77
C MET A 256 8.57 -11.67 3.66
N THR A 257 9.89 -11.43 3.59
CA THR A 257 10.50 -10.37 4.41
C THR A 257 10.12 -9.00 3.87
N GLU A 258 10.01 -7.99 4.73
CA GLU A 258 9.62 -6.63 4.32
C GLU A 258 10.62 -5.98 3.34
N ALA A 259 11.90 -6.33 3.41
CA ALA A 259 12.89 -5.85 2.45
C ALA A 259 12.68 -6.46 1.06
N GLN A 260 12.45 -7.78 0.98
CA GLN A 260 12.29 -8.49 -0.30
C GLN A 260 10.89 -8.29 -0.89
N GLY A 261 9.84 -8.47 -0.09
CA GLY A 261 8.46 -8.43 -0.57
C GLY A 261 8.07 -7.06 -1.09
N MET A 262 8.50 -5.97 -0.44
CA MET A 262 8.26 -4.62 -0.94
C MET A 262 8.89 -4.37 -2.32
N ILE A 263 10.07 -4.93 -2.57
CA ILE A 263 10.80 -4.75 -3.82
C ILE A 263 10.25 -5.64 -4.94
N HIS A 264 9.87 -6.88 -4.62
CA HIS A 264 9.46 -7.88 -5.61
C HIS A 264 7.96 -7.91 -5.88
N LEU A 265 7.13 -7.45 -4.93
CA LEU A 265 5.68 -7.59 -5.00
C LEU A 265 4.92 -6.28 -5.19
N PHE A 266 5.58 -5.13 -5.09
CA PHE A 266 4.98 -3.80 -5.19
C PHE A 266 5.74 -2.90 -6.15
N GLU A 267 5.02 -1.95 -6.74
CA GLU A 267 5.64 -0.86 -7.49
C GLU A 267 6.51 0.03 -6.61
N ASN A 268 7.59 0.53 -7.19
CA ASN A 268 8.50 1.50 -6.55
C ASN A 268 8.98 1.08 -5.14
N GLY A 269 9.12 -0.21 -4.87
CA GLY A 269 9.53 -0.68 -3.55
C GLY A 269 8.47 -0.46 -2.45
N GLY A 270 7.20 -0.29 -2.84
CA GLY A 270 6.06 -0.21 -1.92
C GLY A 270 5.32 1.14 -1.89
N VAL A 271 5.90 2.23 -2.39
CA VAL A 271 5.31 3.58 -2.24
C VAL A 271 5.35 4.38 -3.54
N ILE A 272 4.18 4.82 -3.99
CA ILE A 272 4.02 5.83 -5.05
C ILE A 272 3.37 7.08 -4.45
N PRO A 273 4.11 8.19 -4.26
CA PRO A 273 3.52 9.42 -3.75
C PRO A 273 2.69 10.16 -4.83
N SER A 274 1.68 10.91 -4.41
CA SER A 274 1.02 11.94 -5.23
C SER A 274 2.00 13.08 -5.55
N GLU A 275 1.67 13.91 -6.56
CA GLU A 275 2.52 15.03 -6.97
C GLU A 275 2.78 16.05 -5.85
N ASP A 276 1.83 16.21 -4.92
CA ASP A 276 1.94 17.07 -3.74
C ASP A 276 2.43 16.32 -2.48
N SER A 277 2.77 15.04 -2.61
CA SER A 277 3.15 14.13 -1.52
C SER A 277 2.13 14.00 -0.38
N SER A 278 0.87 14.39 -0.60
CA SER A 278 -0.19 14.26 0.40
C SER A 278 -0.71 12.84 0.57
N VAL A 279 -0.60 11.99 -0.47
CA VAL A 279 -1.06 10.59 -0.43
C VAL A 279 0.03 9.64 -0.91
N ASN A 280 0.28 8.59 -0.14
CA ASN A 280 1.15 7.48 -0.52
C ASN A 280 0.31 6.28 -0.98
N VAL A 281 0.55 5.82 -2.20
CA VAL A 281 -0.24 4.77 -2.86
C VAL A 281 0.55 3.47 -2.92
N LEU A 282 -0.01 2.39 -2.35
CA LEU A 282 0.51 1.03 -2.43
C LEU A 282 -0.12 0.30 -3.63
N THR A 283 0.71 -0.14 -4.57
CA THR A 283 0.27 -0.85 -5.79
C THR A 283 1.04 -2.15 -5.94
N GLY A 284 0.34 -3.27 -6.05
CA GLY A 284 0.97 -4.58 -6.27
C GLY A 284 1.53 -4.73 -7.69
N SER A 285 2.77 -5.20 -7.79
CA SER A 285 3.50 -5.48 -9.03
C SER A 285 4.13 -6.88 -8.97
N ASN A 286 3.29 -7.88 -9.17
CA ASN A 286 3.65 -9.30 -9.22
C ASN A 286 2.62 -10.01 -10.12
N PHE A 287 2.92 -11.21 -10.58
CA PHE A 287 1.90 -12.04 -11.23
C PHE A 287 0.73 -12.22 -10.26
N GLY A 288 -0.50 -11.90 -10.66
CA GLY A 288 -1.70 -11.81 -9.80
C GLY A 288 -2.00 -10.42 -9.21
N GLY A 289 -1.05 -9.48 -9.33
CA GLY A 289 -1.19 -8.07 -8.99
C GLY A 289 -1.60 -7.82 -7.53
N GLY A 290 -2.45 -6.80 -7.32
CA GLY A 290 -2.97 -6.45 -5.99
C GLY A 290 -3.77 -7.58 -5.32
N GLY A 291 -4.31 -8.53 -6.08
CA GLY A 291 -5.02 -9.69 -5.53
C GLY A 291 -4.09 -10.66 -4.77
N THR A 292 -2.80 -10.66 -5.10
CA THR A 292 -1.79 -11.44 -4.37
C THR A 292 -1.47 -10.81 -3.02
N VAL A 293 -1.37 -9.49 -2.94
CA VAL A 293 -0.87 -8.76 -1.74
C VAL A 293 -1.95 -8.09 -0.89
N ASN A 294 -3.24 -8.26 -1.23
CA ASN A 294 -4.33 -7.70 -0.43
C ASN A 294 -4.60 -8.47 0.88
N TRP A 295 -5.44 -7.88 1.74
CA TRP A 295 -5.73 -8.36 3.10
C TRP A 295 -6.94 -9.29 3.21
N SER A 296 -7.34 -9.93 2.11
CA SER A 296 -8.44 -10.90 2.03
C SER A 296 -9.87 -10.38 2.26
N ALA A 297 -10.04 -9.17 2.80
CA ALA A 297 -11.34 -8.53 2.96
C ALA A 297 -12.17 -8.59 1.66
N ALA A 298 -13.45 -8.94 1.76
CA ALA A 298 -14.30 -9.22 0.61
C ALA A 298 -15.73 -8.69 0.84
N LEU A 299 -15.89 -7.36 0.77
CA LEU A 299 -17.18 -6.70 0.92
C LEU A 299 -17.82 -6.42 -0.45
N GLN A 300 -19.12 -6.66 -0.58
CA GLN A 300 -19.90 -6.19 -1.72
C GLN A 300 -20.18 -4.67 -1.61
N PRO A 301 -20.31 -3.95 -2.74
CA PRO A 301 -20.64 -2.52 -2.74
C PRO A 301 -22.04 -2.30 -2.15
N GLN A 302 -22.19 -1.25 -1.34
CA GLN A 302 -23.44 -0.97 -0.63
C GLN A 302 -24.56 -0.58 -1.60
N GLY A 303 -25.81 -0.84 -1.20
CA GLY A 303 -26.99 -0.57 -2.03
C GLY A 303 -27.10 0.88 -2.49
N PHE A 304 -26.77 1.85 -1.63
CA PHE A 304 -26.79 3.28 -1.99
C PHE A 304 -25.73 3.65 -3.05
N VAL A 305 -24.55 3.01 -3.03
CA VAL A 305 -23.51 3.22 -4.05
C VAL A 305 -23.97 2.65 -5.39
N ARG A 306 -24.55 1.45 -5.38
CA ARG A 306 -25.10 0.83 -6.59
C ARG A 306 -26.25 1.66 -7.17
N LYS A 307 -27.09 2.22 -6.32
CA LYS A 307 -28.18 3.14 -6.70
C LYS A 307 -27.63 4.40 -7.35
N GLU A 308 -26.63 5.05 -6.74
CA GLU A 308 -25.94 6.21 -7.33
C GLU A 308 -25.40 5.88 -8.73
N TRP A 309 -24.72 4.74 -8.89
CA TRP A 309 -24.18 4.35 -10.19
C TRP A 309 -25.29 4.07 -11.22
N ALA A 310 -26.37 3.41 -10.82
CA ALA A 310 -27.46 3.07 -11.72
C ALA A 310 -28.30 4.28 -12.14
N GLU A 311 -28.73 5.09 -11.17
CA GLU A 311 -29.69 6.17 -11.38
C GLU A 311 -28.96 7.47 -11.75
N ASP A 312 -28.08 7.97 -10.89
CA ASP A 312 -27.43 9.28 -11.07
C ASP A 312 -26.38 9.28 -12.18
N ARG A 313 -25.70 8.15 -12.40
CA ARG A 313 -24.73 7.98 -13.49
C ARG A 313 -25.28 7.27 -14.72
N HIS A 314 -26.56 6.89 -14.68
CA HIS A 314 -27.27 6.23 -15.79
C HIS A 314 -26.62 4.91 -16.25
N LEU A 315 -26.14 4.10 -15.31
CA LEU A 315 -25.52 2.80 -15.56
C LEU A 315 -26.39 1.66 -14.98
N PRO A 316 -27.58 1.38 -15.56
CA PRO A 316 -28.56 0.42 -15.02
C PRO A 316 -27.99 -0.97 -14.72
N LEU A 317 -26.87 -1.35 -15.36
CA LEU A 317 -26.11 -2.55 -15.03
C LEU A 317 -25.93 -2.75 -13.50
N PHE A 318 -25.58 -1.72 -12.75
CA PHE A 318 -25.25 -1.86 -11.32
C PHE A 318 -26.46 -2.15 -10.42
N ALA A 319 -27.68 -1.90 -10.90
CA ALA A 319 -28.93 -2.29 -10.26
C ALA A 319 -29.53 -3.58 -10.84
N SER A 320 -28.91 -4.17 -11.86
CA SER A 320 -29.43 -5.35 -12.54
C SER A 320 -29.15 -6.66 -11.79
N ALA A 321 -29.98 -7.68 -12.06
CA ALA A 321 -29.74 -9.05 -11.63
C ALA A 321 -28.40 -9.60 -12.16
N THR A 322 -28.04 -9.27 -13.41
CA THR A 322 -26.76 -9.67 -14.02
C THR A 322 -25.55 -9.30 -13.16
N PHE A 323 -25.55 -8.09 -12.57
CA PHE A 323 -24.47 -7.64 -11.72
C PHE A 323 -24.52 -8.29 -10.33
N GLN A 324 -25.71 -8.53 -9.77
CA GLN A 324 -25.85 -9.30 -8.53
C GLN A 324 -25.31 -10.73 -8.70
N ASP A 325 -25.72 -11.42 -9.77
CA ASP A 325 -25.25 -12.78 -10.05
C ASP A 325 -23.72 -12.83 -10.26
N ALA A 326 -23.13 -11.74 -10.77
CA ALA A 326 -21.68 -11.62 -10.91
C ALA A 326 -20.98 -11.46 -9.55
N LEU A 327 -21.52 -10.63 -8.64
CA LEU A 327 -21.04 -10.51 -7.27
C LEU A 327 -21.10 -11.86 -6.54
N ASP A 328 -22.21 -12.58 -6.69
CA ASP A 328 -22.42 -13.87 -6.02
C ASP A 328 -21.49 -14.94 -6.60
N ARG A 329 -21.38 -15.06 -7.92
CA ARG A 329 -20.43 -15.99 -8.57
C ARG A 329 -18.99 -15.80 -8.10
N VAL A 330 -18.51 -14.55 -8.03
CA VAL A 330 -17.11 -14.30 -7.64
C VAL A 330 -16.89 -14.58 -6.15
N CYS A 331 -17.87 -14.25 -5.30
CA CYS A 331 -17.83 -14.58 -3.88
C CYS A 331 -17.85 -16.10 -3.66
N ASP A 332 -18.73 -16.82 -4.35
CA ASP A 332 -18.87 -18.28 -4.26
C ASP A 332 -17.59 -18.99 -4.70
N ARG A 333 -17.02 -18.60 -5.86
CA ARG A 333 -15.78 -19.20 -6.36
C ARG A 333 -14.61 -19.01 -5.40
N MET A 334 -14.56 -17.87 -4.71
CA MET A 334 -13.53 -17.55 -3.73
C MET A 334 -13.83 -18.09 -2.32
N GLY A 335 -15.02 -18.68 -2.09
CA GLY A 335 -15.48 -19.13 -0.79
C GLY A 335 -15.52 -17.99 0.25
N VAL A 336 -16.04 -16.83 -0.15
CA VAL A 336 -16.11 -15.65 0.73
C VAL A 336 -17.06 -15.92 1.91
N THR A 337 -16.55 -15.81 3.13
CA THR A 337 -17.36 -15.99 4.34
C THR A 337 -16.75 -15.29 5.56
N ASP A 338 -17.57 -15.03 6.57
CA ASP A 338 -17.18 -14.55 7.89
C ASP A 338 -17.34 -15.61 9.00
N LYS A 339 -17.79 -16.82 8.67
CA LYS A 339 -18.10 -17.89 9.66
C LYS A 339 -16.89 -18.43 10.42
N HIS A 340 -15.70 -18.35 9.84
CA HIS A 340 -14.47 -18.96 10.37
C HIS A 340 -13.42 -17.91 10.75
N ILE A 341 -13.87 -16.73 11.19
CA ILE A 341 -12.98 -15.63 11.55
C ILE A 341 -12.56 -15.75 13.01
N ARG A 342 -11.25 -15.76 13.23
CA ARG A 342 -10.64 -15.49 14.54
C ARG A 342 -10.09 -14.07 14.58
N HIS A 343 -10.73 -13.21 15.36
CA HIS A 343 -10.26 -11.85 15.59
C HIS A 343 -8.98 -11.85 16.44
N ASN A 344 -7.92 -11.19 15.96
CA ASN A 344 -6.75 -10.86 16.79
C ASN A 344 -7.07 -9.70 17.76
N HIS A 345 -6.10 -9.27 18.55
CA HIS A 345 -6.32 -8.27 19.60
C HIS A 345 -6.91 -6.96 19.05
N GLY A 346 -6.27 -6.32 18.06
CA GLY A 346 -6.75 -5.04 17.52
C GLY A 346 -8.17 -5.12 16.94
N ASN A 347 -8.52 -6.21 16.26
CA ASN A 347 -9.88 -6.40 15.75
C ASN A 347 -10.91 -6.56 16.89
N ARG A 348 -10.56 -7.27 17.98
CA ARG A 348 -11.42 -7.36 19.19
C ARG A 348 -11.58 -6.02 19.89
N VAL A 349 -10.51 -5.23 19.99
CA VAL A 349 -10.55 -3.87 20.53
C VAL A 349 -11.51 -3.00 19.75
N LEU A 350 -11.48 -3.06 18.41
CA LEU A 350 -12.41 -2.32 17.57
C LEU A 350 -13.87 -2.74 17.80
N LEU A 351 -14.15 -4.04 17.86
CA LEU A 351 -15.49 -4.57 18.16
C LEU A 351 -15.99 -4.11 19.52
N GLU A 352 -15.17 -4.27 20.56
CA GLU A 352 -15.54 -3.95 21.93
C GLU A 352 -15.68 -2.45 22.16
N GLY A 353 -14.77 -1.64 21.61
CA GLY A 353 -14.85 -0.19 21.64
C GLY A 353 -16.10 0.32 20.94
N ALA A 354 -16.46 -0.25 19.79
CA ALA A 354 -17.71 0.08 19.09
C ALA A 354 -18.93 -0.29 19.95
N ARG A 355 -18.95 -1.49 20.53
CA ARG A 355 -20.03 -1.97 21.39
C ARG A 355 -20.26 -1.06 22.61
N ARG A 356 -19.18 -0.67 23.31
CA ARG A 356 -19.25 0.23 24.48
C ARG A 356 -19.79 1.61 24.16
N MET A 357 -19.55 2.09 22.93
CA MET A 357 -19.98 3.40 22.45
C MET A 357 -21.34 3.36 21.73
N GLY A 358 -21.99 2.20 21.62
CA GLY A 358 -23.25 2.05 20.89
C GLY A 358 -23.10 2.17 19.37
N HIS A 359 -21.90 1.92 18.85
CA HIS A 359 -21.60 1.91 17.41
C HIS A 359 -21.80 0.52 16.80
N THR A 360 -22.18 0.51 15.52
CA THR A 360 -22.29 -0.70 14.70
C THR A 360 -20.92 -1.12 14.16
N ALA A 361 -20.47 -2.30 14.59
CA ALA A 361 -19.31 -2.99 14.03
C ALA A 361 -19.66 -4.45 13.73
N LYS A 362 -19.00 -5.02 12.71
CA LYS A 362 -19.23 -6.40 12.26
C LYS A 362 -17.96 -7.04 11.76
N ALA A 363 -18.00 -8.37 11.66
CA ALA A 363 -16.96 -9.15 11.01
C ALA A 363 -16.86 -8.79 9.52
N VAL A 364 -15.65 -8.87 8.96
CA VAL A 364 -15.39 -8.64 7.53
C VAL A 364 -15.20 -9.98 6.84
N PRO A 365 -16.07 -10.37 5.89
CA PRO A 365 -15.91 -11.61 5.14
C PRO A 365 -14.56 -11.68 4.43
N GLN A 366 -13.98 -12.88 4.38
CA GLN A 366 -12.65 -13.13 3.82
C GLN A 366 -12.71 -14.11 2.65
N ASN A 367 -11.87 -13.91 1.63
CA ASN A 367 -11.76 -14.79 0.46
C ASN A 367 -10.81 -15.98 0.69
N THR A 368 -10.97 -16.70 1.79
CA THR A 368 -10.05 -17.78 2.24
C THR A 368 -10.55 -19.18 1.88
N GLY A 369 -11.44 -19.31 0.90
CA GLY A 369 -11.99 -20.61 0.49
C GLY A 369 -12.81 -21.27 1.59
N GLY A 370 -13.48 -20.48 2.44
CA GLY A 370 -14.27 -20.99 3.56
C GLY A 370 -13.48 -21.49 4.77
N LYS A 371 -12.19 -21.13 4.90
CA LYS A 371 -11.32 -21.57 6.00
C LYS A 371 -10.87 -20.40 6.87
N GLU A 372 -10.48 -20.69 8.11
CA GLU A 372 -9.74 -19.72 8.92
C GLU A 372 -8.37 -19.43 8.28
N HIS A 373 -7.94 -18.17 8.29
CA HIS A 373 -6.59 -17.77 7.88
C HIS A 373 -5.98 -16.80 8.89
N TYR A 374 -4.97 -17.26 9.62
CA TYR A 374 -4.39 -16.54 10.77
C TYR A 374 -2.86 -16.42 10.63
N CYS A 375 -2.36 -15.59 9.71
CA CYS A 375 -0.91 -15.47 9.46
C CYS A 375 -0.29 -14.09 9.72
N GLY A 376 -1.06 -13.00 9.65
CA GLY A 376 -0.59 -11.61 9.85
C GLY A 376 0.33 -11.05 8.76
N HIS A 377 0.64 -11.84 7.73
CA HIS A 377 1.61 -11.48 6.68
C HIS A 377 0.99 -11.38 5.28
N CYS A 378 -0.34 -11.38 5.14
CA CYS A 378 -1.02 -11.41 3.83
C CYS A 378 -0.62 -10.27 2.87
N ILE A 379 -0.09 -9.17 3.41
CA ILE A 379 0.45 -8.06 2.60
C ILE A 379 1.65 -8.48 1.74
N MET A 380 2.37 -9.54 2.11
CA MET A 380 3.49 -10.11 1.34
C MET A 380 3.07 -11.31 0.49
N GLY A 381 1.77 -11.50 0.27
CA GLY A 381 1.22 -12.68 -0.36
C GLY A 381 0.77 -13.74 0.64
N CYS A 382 0.29 -14.88 0.13
CA CYS A 382 -0.26 -15.96 0.93
C CYS A 382 0.54 -17.24 0.71
N ALA A 383 1.51 -17.51 1.60
CA ALA A 383 2.33 -18.71 1.52
C ALA A 383 1.52 -20.01 1.66
N SER A 384 0.42 -20.00 2.42
CA SER A 384 -0.46 -21.17 2.56
C SER A 384 -1.38 -21.40 1.36
N CYS A 385 -1.40 -20.51 0.37
CA CYS A 385 -2.31 -20.54 -0.78
C CYS A 385 -3.81 -20.66 -0.40
N GLU A 386 -4.20 -20.23 0.81
CA GLU A 386 -5.61 -20.26 1.25
C GLU A 386 -6.39 -19.06 0.71
N LYS A 387 -5.73 -17.90 0.59
CA LYS A 387 -6.33 -16.68 0.05
C LYS A 387 -6.58 -16.83 -1.45
N GLN A 388 -7.85 -16.93 -1.83
CA GLN A 388 -8.36 -17.17 -3.19
C GLN A 388 -8.23 -15.91 -4.07
N GLY A 389 -7.01 -15.43 -4.27
CA GLY A 389 -6.69 -14.37 -5.24
C GLY A 389 -6.45 -14.93 -6.66
N PRO A 390 -6.04 -14.07 -7.62
CA PRO A 390 -5.81 -14.46 -9.01
C PRO A 390 -4.90 -15.67 -9.18
N ASN A 391 -3.75 -15.70 -8.49
CA ASN A 391 -2.79 -16.81 -8.58
C ASN A 391 -3.28 -18.13 -7.98
N VAL A 392 -4.36 -18.12 -7.19
CA VAL A 392 -4.81 -19.31 -6.45
C VAL A 392 -6.08 -19.90 -7.05
N CYS A 393 -6.97 -19.07 -7.60
CA CYS A 393 -8.24 -19.56 -8.14
C CYS A 393 -8.46 -19.20 -9.61
N TRP A 394 -8.29 -17.94 -10.01
CA TRP A 394 -8.69 -17.49 -11.34
C TRP A 394 -7.72 -17.90 -12.46
N LEU A 395 -6.42 -17.64 -12.28
CA LEU A 395 -5.40 -17.97 -13.27
C LEU A 395 -5.15 -19.48 -13.37
N PRO A 396 -5.22 -20.29 -12.28
CA PRO A 396 -5.22 -21.74 -12.39
C PRO A 396 -6.38 -22.28 -13.23
N ASP A 397 -7.62 -21.81 -12.97
CA ASP A 397 -8.79 -22.20 -13.77
C ASP A 397 -8.58 -21.86 -15.25
N ALA A 398 -8.04 -20.67 -15.55
CA ALA A 398 -7.70 -20.25 -16.90
C ALA A 398 -6.64 -21.16 -17.55
N ALA A 399 -5.59 -21.53 -16.81
CA ALA A 399 -4.55 -22.42 -17.27
C ALA A 399 -5.09 -23.83 -17.57
N CYS A 400 -5.94 -24.36 -16.71
CA CYS A 400 -6.64 -25.63 -16.93
C CYS A 400 -7.54 -25.59 -18.18
N ALA A 401 -8.10 -24.43 -18.51
CA ALA A 401 -8.87 -24.21 -19.74
C ALA A 401 -8.00 -23.89 -20.97
N GLY A 402 -6.66 -23.92 -20.86
CA GLY A 402 -5.73 -23.76 -21.99
C GLY A 402 -5.20 -22.34 -22.21
N ALA A 403 -5.43 -21.40 -21.29
CA ALA A 403 -4.78 -20.09 -21.36
C ALA A 403 -3.25 -20.21 -21.23
N GLN A 404 -2.53 -19.34 -21.93
CA GLN A 404 -1.06 -19.24 -21.86
C GLN A 404 -0.63 -17.95 -21.17
N PHE A 405 0.61 -17.94 -20.65
CA PHE A 405 1.10 -16.86 -19.80
C PHE A 405 2.51 -16.40 -20.21
N ILE A 406 2.75 -15.09 -20.13
CA ILE A 406 4.08 -14.49 -20.16
C ILE A 406 4.24 -13.62 -18.90
N GLU A 407 5.29 -13.89 -18.12
CA GLU A 407 5.78 -12.98 -17.08
C GLU A 407 6.94 -12.13 -17.61
N GLY A 408 7.21 -10.98 -16.99
CA GLY A 408 8.30 -10.07 -17.39
C GLY A 408 8.07 -9.30 -18.68
N LEU A 409 6.84 -9.27 -19.24
CA LEU A 409 6.50 -8.52 -20.44
C LEU A 409 5.86 -7.16 -20.11
N SER A 410 6.66 -6.11 -20.21
CA SER A 410 6.18 -4.73 -20.10
C SER A 410 5.56 -4.28 -21.43
N VAL A 411 4.23 -4.27 -21.51
CA VAL A 411 3.49 -3.80 -22.68
C VAL A 411 3.60 -2.28 -22.81
N GLU A 412 4.07 -1.81 -23.95
CA GLU A 412 4.31 -0.38 -24.23
C GLU A 412 3.06 0.29 -24.82
N LYS A 413 2.39 -0.40 -25.74
CA LYS A 413 1.20 0.11 -26.44
C LYS A 413 0.33 -0.99 -27.04
N VAL A 414 -0.94 -0.66 -27.21
CA VAL A 414 -1.89 -1.38 -28.06
C VAL A 414 -1.63 -1.00 -29.52
N LEU A 415 -1.62 -2.00 -30.39
CA LEU A 415 -1.49 -1.83 -31.84
C LEU A 415 -2.88 -1.59 -32.45
N MET A 416 -2.99 -0.54 -33.25
CA MET A 416 -4.25 -0.11 -33.87
C MET A 416 -4.16 -0.16 -35.40
N ASN A 417 -5.21 -0.67 -36.04
CA ASN A 417 -5.48 -0.50 -37.47
C ASN A 417 -6.73 0.40 -37.62
N GLY A 418 -6.52 1.68 -37.88
CA GLY A 418 -7.57 2.69 -37.78
C GLY A 418 -8.15 2.72 -36.36
N LYS A 419 -9.45 2.44 -36.23
CA LYS A 419 -10.14 2.37 -34.92
C LYS A 419 -10.14 0.96 -34.29
N LYS A 420 -9.60 -0.05 -34.97
CA LYS A 420 -9.61 -1.45 -34.51
C LYS A 420 -8.30 -1.78 -33.78
N ALA A 421 -8.37 -2.28 -32.56
CA ALA A 421 -7.23 -2.90 -31.90
C ALA A 421 -6.93 -4.25 -32.55
N VAL A 422 -5.65 -4.50 -32.83
CA VAL A 422 -5.16 -5.69 -33.55
C VAL A 422 -4.07 -6.45 -32.78
N GLY A 423 -3.74 -6.01 -31.58
CA GLY A 423 -2.69 -6.61 -30.78
C GLY A 423 -2.04 -5.65 -29.80
N VAL A 424 -0.92 -6.10 -29.23
CA VAL A 424 -0.07 -5.31 -28.34
C VAL A 424 1.40 -5.49 -28.71
N LYS A 425 2.22 -4.51 -28.34
CA LYS A 425 3.69 -4.55 -28.44
C LYS A 425 4.29 -4.21 -27.09
N GLY A 426 5.35 -4.92 -26.71
CA GLY A 426 6.10 -4.65 -25.48
C GLY A 426 7.49 -5.26 -25.47
N LEU A 427 8.21 -5.00 -24.38
CA LEU A 427 9.52 -5.54 -24.10
C LEU A 427 9.43 -6.62 -23.03
N TRP A 428 9.82 -7.84 -23.39
CA TRP A 428 9.95 -8.95 -22.46
C TRP A 428 11.36 -9.00 -21.87
N THR A 429 11.44 -9.24 -20.56
CA THR A 429 12.69 -9.45 -19.83
C THR A 429 12.62 -10.77 -19.06
N SER A 430 13.51 -11.70 -19.38
CA SER A 430 13.63 -12.96 -18.64
C SER A 430 14.18 -12.71 -17.23
N ARG A 431 14.03 -13.69 -16.33
CA ARG A 431 14.66 -13.63 -14.99
C ARG A 431 16.18 -13.56 -15.03
N ALA A 432 16.79 -14.06 -16.11
CA ALA A 432 18.22 -13.98 -16.35
C ALA A 432 18.65 -12.65 -17.02
N GLY A 433 17.71 -11.73 -17.28
CA GLY A 433 17.98 -10.41 -17.86
C GLY A 433 18.00 -10.37 -19.38
N VAL A 434 17.67 -11.47 -20.08
CA VAL A 434 17.54 -11.49 -21.54
C VAL A 434 16.34 -10.63 -21.95
N LYS A 435 16.55 -9.72 -22.91
CA LYS A 435 15.50 -8.83 -23.40
C LYS A 435 15.08 -9.19 -24.81
N ARG A 436 13.77 -9.13 -25.09
CA ARG A 436 13.23 -9.34 -26.45
C ARG A 436 11.97 -8.54 -26.68
N GLU A 437 11.84 -7.94 -27.87
CA GLU A 437 10.59 -7.33 -28.30
C GLU A 437 9.55 -8.42 -28.62
N ILE A 438 8.33 -8.26 -28.09
CA ILE A 438 7.21 -9.17 -28.32
C ILE A 438 6.07 -8.40 -28.98
N ILE A 439 5.53 -8.95 -30.05
CA ILE A 439 4.32 -8.49 -30.72
C ILE A 439 3.28 -9.60 -30.63
N VAL A 440 2.15 -9.32 -29.97
CA VAL A 440 1.03 -10.24 -29.89
C VAL A 440 -0.09 -9.71 -30.76
N LYS A 441 -0.44 -10.43 -31.84
CA LYS A 441 -1.62 -10.15 -32.66
C LYS A 441 -2.85 -10.74 -32.00
N SER A 442 -3.97 -10.03 -32.06
CA SER A 442 -5.23 -10.54 -31.54
C SER A 442 -6.49 -9.90 -32.11
N LYS A 443 -7.61 -10.62 -31.99
CA LYS A 443 -8.95 -10.11 -32.35
C LYS A 443 -9.51 -9.18 -31.28
N ARG A 444 -9.10 -9.37 -30.03
CA ARG A 444 -9.50 -8.61 -28.84
C ARG A 444 -8.32 -8.32 -27.95
N VAL A 445 -8.24 -7.08 -27.47
CA VAL A 445 -7.27 -6.64 -26.47
C VAL A 445 -8.04 -6.21 -25.23
N ILE A 446 -7.69 -6.78 -24.08
CA ILE A 446 -8.22 -6.40 -22.77
C ILE A 446 -7.09 -5.78 -21.96
N VAL A 447 -7.27 -4.54 -21.54
CA VAL A 447 -6.36 -3.86 -20.63
C VAL A 447 -6.83 -4.11 -19.19
N SER A 448 -5.97 -4.69 -18.37
CA SER A 448 -6.19 -4.98 -16.94
C SER A 448 -4.95 -4.62 -16.11
N ALA A 449 -4.29 -3.50 -16.44
CA ALA A 449 -3.07 -3.03 -15.80
C ALA A 449 -3.33 -2.17 -14.53
N GLY A 450 -4.59 -2.06 -14.09
CA GLY A 450 -5.00 -1.34 -12.89
C GLY A 450 -5.11 0.18 -13.08
N SER A 451 -5.63 0.86 -12.06
CA SER A 451 -6.03 2.28 -12.13
C SER A 451 -4.89 3.27 -12.33
N ILE A 452 -3.63 2.84 -12.27
CA ILE A 452 -2.47 3.70 -12.56
C ILE A 452 -1.94 3.43 -13.98
N TYR A 453 -1.75 2.16 -14.35
CA TYR A 453 -1.07 1.82 -15.61
C TYR A 453 -2.02 1.60 -16.79
N SER A 454 -3.29 1.24 -16.57
CA SER A 454 -4.28 1.17 -17.65
C SER A 454 -4.48 2.50 -18.37
N PRO A 455 -4.72 3.65 -17.69
CA PRO A 455 -4.82 4.93 -18.40
C PRO A 455 -3.50 5.29 -19.10
N HIS A 456 -2.34 5.03 -18.47
CA HIS A 456 -1.03 5.26 -19.08
C HIS A 456 -0.85 4.47 -20.39
N LEU A 457 -1.22 3.19 -20.41
CA LEU A 457 -1.14 2.35 -21.60
C LEU A 457 -2.07 2.88 -22.71
N LEU A 458 -3.30 3.30 -22.37
CA LEU A 458 -4.21 3.88 -23.36
C LEU A 458 -3.67 5.20 -23.95
N MET A 459 -3.04 6.04 -23.13
CA MET A 459 -2.37 7.26 -23.58
C MET A 459 -1.20 6.93 -24.54
N ASN A 460 -0.34 5.97 -24.17
CA ASN A 460 0.78 5.51 -25.03
C ASN A 460 0.31 4.90 -26.35
N SER A 461 -0.90 4.34 -26.36
CA SER A 461 -1.53 3.75 -27.54
C SER A 461 -2.15 4.80 -28.47
N GLY A 462 -2.06 6.09 -28.14
CA GLY A 462 -2.57 7.19 -28.96
C GLY A 462 -4.10 7.35 -28.94
N ILE A 463 -4.79 6.69 -28.00
CA ILE A 463 -6.26 6.78 -27.90
C ILE A 463 -6.67 8.21 -27.52
N LYS A 464 -7.49 8.83 -28.36
CA LYS A 464 -7.96 10.22 -28.18
C LYS A 464 -9.26 10.26 -27.39
N ASN A 465 -9.14 10.32 -26.06
CA ASN A 465 -10.24 10.55 -25.14
C ASN A 465 -9.74 11.35 -23.93
N ASN A 466 -10.29 12.56 -23.72
CA ASN A 466 -9.87 13.48 -22.66
C ASN A 466 -10.29 13.03 -21.25
N GLN A 467 -11.03 11.94 -21.12
CA GLN A 467 -11.39 11.34 -19.83
C GLN A 467 -10.36 10.32 -19.34
N ILE A 468 -9.43 9.87 -20.19
CA ILE A 468 -8.38 8.92 -19.79
C ILE A 468 -7.53 9.53 -18.67
N GLY A 469 -7.38 8.77 -17.58
CA GLY A 469 -6.66 9.18 -16.38
C GLY A 469 -7.50 10.00 -15.40
N ARG A 470 -8.60 10.63 -15.81
CA ARG A 470 -9.43 11.45 -14.90
C ARG A 470 -10.29 10.58 -14.00
N HIS A 471 -10.80 11.16 -12.91
CA HIS A 471 -11.72 10.50 -11.98
C HIS A 471 -11.05 9.38 -11.18
N LEU A 472 -9.78 9.58 -10.83
CA LEU A 472 -9.06 8.68 -9.93
C LEU A 472 -9.58 8.85 -8.50
N TYR A 473 -10.16 7.80 -7.94
CA TYR A 473 -10.51 7.71 -6.52
C TYR A 473 -9.51 6.83 -5.80
N LEU A 474 -9.19 7.17 -4.55
CA LEU A 474 -8.15 6.50 -3.78
C LEU A 474 -8.65 5.88 -2.46
N HIS A 475 -9.85 6.22 -1.97
CA HIS A 475 -10.23 5.96 -0.58
C HIS A 475 -9.08 6.30 0.41
N PRO A 476 -8.71 7.59 0.57
CA PRO A 476 -7.60 7.97 1.41
C PRO A 476 -7.85 7.57 2.88
N VAL A 477 -6.80 7.05 3.52
CA VAL A 477 -6.78 6.74 4.95
C VAL A 477 -5.84 7.65 5.71
N ASN A 478 -6.17 7.93 6.96
CA ASN A 478 -5.19 8.37 7.96
C ASN A 478 -5.13 7.37 9.11
N PHE A 479 -3.95 7.24 9.72
CA PHE A 479 -3.65 6.21 10.70
C PHE A 479 -3.81 6.73 12.12
N ILE A 480 -4.24 5.84 13.00
CA ILE A 480 -4.21 6.01 14.45
C ILE A 480 -3.69 4.72 15.07
N SER A 481 -2.84 4.83 16.08
CA SER A 481 -2.27 3.69 16.79
C SER A 481 -2.52 3.81 18.27
N ALA A 482 -2.68 2.67 18.92
CA ALA A 482 -2.81 2.57 20.36
C ALA A 482 -1.80 1.59 20.94
N PHE A 483 -1.25 1.93 22.10
CA PHE A 483 -0.43 1.05 22.92
C PHE A 483 -1.24 0.51 24.10
N PHE A 484 -1.04 -0.76 24.42
CA PHE A 484 -1.76 -1.49 25.47
C PHE A 484 -0.78 -1.99 26.53
N LYS A 485 -1.29 -2.32 27.72
CA LYS A 485 -0.45 -2.83 28.81
C LYS A 485 0.02 -4.25 28.51
N GLU A 486 -0.89 -5.08 28.02
CA GLU A 486 -0.64 -6.45 27.60
C GLU A 486 0.16 -6.51 26.28
N GLU A 487 0.90 -7.58 26.10
CA GLU A 487 1.53 -7.91 24.82
C GLU A 487 0.44 -8.35 23.82
N VAL A 488 0.39 -7.70 22.66
CA VAL A 488 -0.68 -7.89 21.65
C VAL A 488 -0.19 -8.54 20.36
N ARG A 489 1.12 -8.47 20.07
CA ARG A 489 1.77 -8.97 18.85
C ARG A 489 1.06 -8.53 17.57
N ALA A 490 1.25 -7.26 17.21
CA ALA A 490 0.56 -6.57 16.11
C ALA A 490 0.66 -7.22 14.72
N TRP A 491 1.57 -8.18 14.55
CA TRP A 491 1.87 -8.91 13.32
C TRP A 491 1.24 -10.32 13.29
N GLU A 492 0.44 -10.71 14.28
CA GLU A 492 -0.24 -12.01 14.30
C GLU A 492 -1.75 -11.89 14.01
N GLY A 493 -2.22 -12.78 13.14
CA GLY A 493 -3.66 -13.01 12.89
C GLY A 493 -4.23 -12.48 11.60
N GLY A 494 -5.56 -12.53 11.46
CA GLY A 494 -6.24 -12.00 10.28
C GLY A 494 -6.09 -10.49 10.19
N ILE A 495 -5.65 -9.96 9.04
CA ILE A 495 -5.29 -8.56 8.92
C ILE A 495 -6.46 -7.62 9.18
N LEU A 496 -7.53 -7.80 8.43
CA LEU A 496 -8.72 -6.98 8.50
C LEU A 496 -9.91 -7.92 8.66
N THR A 497 -10.38 -8.06 9.90
CA THR A 497 -11.47 -8.97 10.26
C THR A 497 -12.66 -8.26 10.89
N THR A 498 -12.54 -6.97 11.20
CA THR A 498 -13.59 -6.14 11.79
C THR A 498 -13.65 -4.79 11.08
N VAL A 499 -14.88 -4.31 10.86
CA VAL A 499 -15.17 -2.95 10.41
C VAL A 499 -16.27 -2.32 11.26
N CYS A 500 -16.07 -1.08 11.67
CA CYS A 500 -17.12 -0.22 12.22
C CYS A 500 -17.65 0.70 11.10
N SER A 501 -18.96 0.64 10.87
CA SER A 501 -19.64 1.29 9.74
C SER A 501 -20.57 2.43 10.16
N SER A 502 -20.62 2.78 11.44
CA SER A 502 -21.54 3.81 11.97
C SER A 502 -21.36 5.19 11.33
N PHE A 503 -20.20 5.43 10.72
CA PHE A 503 -19.80 6.71 10.16
C PHE A 503 -19.69 6.68 8.63
N GLU A 504 -20.21 5.67 7.95
CA GLU A 504 -20.04 5.53 6.49
C GLU A 504 -20.89 6.49 5.65
N ASN A 505 -21.86 7.18 6.29
CA ASN A 505 -22.82 8.08 5.66
C ASN A 505 -23.00 9.36 6.48
N LEU A 506 -21.93 10.14 6.66
CA LEU A 506 -21.93 11.36 7.46
C LEU A 506 -22.66 12.53 6.78
N ASP A 507 -22.79 12.50 5.45
CA ASP A 507 -23.45 13.55 4.67
C ASP A 507 -24.89 13.20 4.23
N GLY A 508 -25.38 12.01 4.55
CA GLY A 508 -26.68 11.51 4.08
C GLY A 508 -26.70 11.03 2.62
N HIS A 509 -25.59 11.16 1.88
CA HIS A 509 -25.43 10.79 0.47
C HIS A 509 -24.40 9.66 0.27
N GLY A 510 -24.06 8.94 1.32
CA GLY A 510 -23.16 7.80 1.30
C GLY A 510 -21.69 8.18 1.32
N HIS A 511 -21.32 9.38 1.79
CA HIS A 511 -19.92 9.73 2.05
C HIS A 511 -19.65 9.83 3.54
N GLY A 512 -18.53 9.24 3.95
CA GLY A 512 -18.15 9.10 5.34
C GLY A 512 -16.93 8.20 5.45
N VAL A 513 -16.73 7.65 6.65
CA VAL A 513 -15.60 6.78 6.99
C VAL A 513 -16.03 5.41 7.46
N LYS A 514 -15.22 4.41 7.09
CA LYS A 514 -15.15 3.13 7.78
C LYS A 514 -13.95 3.12 8.70
N LEU A 515 -14.17 2.57 9.88
CA LEU A 515 -13.17 2.44 10.92
C LEU A 515 -12.74 0.98 10.95
N GLU A 516 -11.46 0.72 10.67
CA GLU A 516 -10.94 -0.64 10.48
C GLU A 516 -9.68 -0.85 11.30
N ALA A 517 -9.54 -2.04 11.88
CA ALA A 517 -8.32 -2.47 12.55
C ALA A 517 -7.36 -3.05 11.51
N THR A 518 -6.07 -2.82 11.72
CA THR A 518 -5.03 -3.32 10.83
C THR A 518 -4.04 -4.19 11.61
N CYS A 519 -3.79 -5.42 11.12
CA CYS A 519 -2.61 -6.20 11.46
C CYS A 519 -1.54 -5.89 10.42
N MET A 520 -0.53 -5.12 10.77
CA MET A 520 0.43 -4.61 9.79
C MET A 520 1.81 -5.00 10.19
N LEU A 521 2.64 -5.26 9.17
CA LEU A 521 4.07 -5.41 9.38
C LEU A 521 4.67 -4.10 9.94
N PRO A 522 5.75 -4.19 10.73
CA PRO A 522 6.35 -3.05 11.41
C PRO A 522 6.63 -1.83 10.52
N SER A 523 7.15 -2.04 9.30
CA SER A 523 7.55 -0.94 8.41
C SER A 523 6.36 -0.21 7.78
N LEU A 524 5.14 -0.74 7.91
CA LEU A 524 3.89 -0.12 7.48
C LEU A 524 2.95 0.27 8.63
N SER A 525 3.39 0.09 9.88
CA SER A 525 2.64 0.47 11.09
C SER A 525 3.43 1.44 11.94
N VAL A 526 4.49 0.97 12.60
CA VAL A 526 5.32 1.76 13.52
C VAL A 526 5.92 2.97 12.82
N SER A 527 6.36 2.81 11.57
CA SER A 527 6.92 3.90 10.77
C SER A 527 5.93 5.05 10.52
N MET A 528 4.62 4.82 10.69
CA MET A 528 3.56 5.83 10.55
C MET A 528 3.39 6.71 11.80
N LEU A 529 4.04 6.38 12.92
CA LEU A 529 4.03 7.25 14.11
C LEU A 529 4.73 8.58 13.83
N ASN A 530 4.23 9.67 14.40
CA ASN A 530 4.90 10.97 14.29
C ASN A 530 6.33 10.88 14.83
N TRP A 531 7.32 11.37 14.07
CA TRP A 531 8.68 11.49 14.58
C TRP A 531 8.80 12.76 15.43
N ASN A 532 9.04 12.61 16.74
CA ASN A 532 9.30 13.75 17.63
C ASN A 532 10.80 13.91 17.93
N SER A 533 11.50 12.81 18.14
CA SER A 533 12.94 12.72 18.33
C SER A 533 13.43 11.31 18.04
N GLY A 534 14.75 11.12 17.96
CA GLY A 534 15.34 9.80 17.83
C GLY A 534 15.11 8.88 19.04
N ILE A 535 15.08 9.44 20.26
CA ILE A 535 14.74 8.70 21.49
C ILE A 535 13.29 8.21 21.43
N ASP A 536 12.37 9.10 21.09
CA ASP A 536 10.95 8.79 20.95
C ASP A 536 10.73 7.70 19.87
N TRP A 537 11.43 7.80 18.74
CA TRP A 537 11.39 6.79 17.69
C TRP A 537 11.82 5.41 18.20
N LYS A 538 13.03 5.27 18.77
CA LYS A 538 13.53 3.97 19.22
C LYS A 538 12.70 3.39 20.36
N THR A 539 12.22 4.23 21.26
CA THR A 539 11.34 3.80 22.36
C THR A 539 10.02 3.27 21.80
N ASN A 540 9.34 4.01 20.91
CA ASN A 540 8.07 3.57 20.34
C ASN A 540 8.22 2.34 19.44
N ALA A 541 9.32 2.23 18.69
CA ALA A 541 9.61 1.05 17.90
C ALA A 541 9.81 -0.20 18.77
N ALA A 542 10.55 -0.08 19.88
CA ALA A 542 10.72 -1.18 20.83
C ALA A 542 9.40 -1.61 21.51
N LYS A 543 8.42 -0.72 21.65
CA LYS A 543 7.08 -1.03 22.17
C LYS A 543 6.14 -1.75 21.18
N TYR A 544 6.59 -2.08 19.97
CA TYR A 544 5.70 -2.59 18.91
C TYR A 544 4.90 -3.85 19.28
N ALA A 545 5.45 -4.72 20.15
CA ALA A 545 4.74 -5.90 20.67
C ALA A 545 3.45 -5.56 21.43
N HIS A 546 3.30 -4.32 21.89
CA HIS A 546 2.18 -3.79 22.67
C HIS A 546 1.28 -2.83 21.86
N MET A 547 1.48 -2.72 20.56
CA MET A 547 0.84 -1.73 19.70
C MET A 547 -0.17 -2.39 18.75
N ASN A 548 -1.30 -1.73 18.47
CA ASN A 548 -2.09 -2.01 17.26
C ASN A 548 -2.36 -0.72 16.50
N SER A 549 -2.53 -0.83 15.18
CA SER A 549 -2.88 0.28 14.30
C SER A 549 -4.28 0.12 13.74
N TYR A 550 -4.86 1.26 13.39
CA TYR A 550 -6.22 1.38 12.86
C TYR A 550 -6.24 2.48 11.79
N ILE A 551 -7.25 2.44 10.94
CA ILE A 551 -7.43 3.39 9.86
C ILE A 551 -8.82 4.01 9.90
N SER A 552 -8.87 5.30 9.55
CA SER A 552 -10.10 5.98 9.17
C SER A 552 -10.13 6.08 7.64
N LEU A 553 -10.90 5.20 7.00
CA LEU A 553 -10.99 5.04 5.56
C LEU A 553 -12.18 5.81 4.99
N THR A 554 -11.93 6.89 4.25
CA THR A 554 -12.99 7.69 3.62
C THR A 554 -13.39 7.13 2.26
N ARG A 555 -14.70 7.10 1.98
CA ARG A 555 -15.19 7.06 0.60
C ARG A 555 -15.07 8.46 0.01
N ASP A 556 -14.05 8.69 -0.80
CA ASP A 556 -13.75 10.03 -1.34
C ASP A 556 -14.79 10.47 -2.36
N ARG A 557 -15.28 11.70 -2.18
CA ARG A 557 -16.22 12.35 -3.09
C ARG A 557 -15.49 12.99 -4.27
N ASP A 558 -14.38 13.65 -4.00
CA ASP A 558 -13.69 14.48 -4.98
C ASP A 558 -12.49 13.71 -5.56
N PRO A 559 -12.49 13.40 -6.88
CA PRO A 559 -11.44 12.59 -7.46
C PRO A 559 -10.21 13.40 -7.89
N GLY A 560 -9.10 12.69 -8.06
CA GLY A 560 -7.90 13.16 -8.75
C GLY A 560 -7.80 12.67 -10.20
N ARG A 561 -6.55 12.57 -10.68
CA ARG A 561 -6.23 12.04 -12.01
C ARG A 561 -4.86 11.36 -12.06
N VAL A 562 -4.69 10.50 -13.06
CA VAL A 562 -3.42 9.94 -13.50
C VAL A 562 -2.96 10.69 -14.75
N LEU A 563 -1.72 11.19 -14.72
CA LEU A 563 -1.07 11.84 -15.84
C LEU A 563 -0.18 10.85 -16.60
N HIS A 564 0.31 11.28 -17.77
CA HIS A 564 1.34 10.55 -18.49
C HIS A 564 2.62 10.41 -17.64
N GLY A 565 3.36 9.31 -17.79
CA GLY A 565 4.48 8.97 -16.89
C GLY A 565 4.02 8.43 -15.53
N PRO A 566 3.05 7.50 -15.54
CA PRO A 566 1.97 7.29 -14.55
C PRO A 566 2.00 8.12 -13.26
N LYS A 567 1.93 9.46 -13.36
CA LYS A 567 1.96 10.35 -12.18
C LYS A 567 0.58 10.51 -11.57
N ILE A 568 0.51 10.65 -10.25
CA ILE A 568 -0.76 10.74 -9.50
C ILE A 568 -0.98 12.17 -9.04
N GLU A 569 -1.97 12.86 -9.60
CA GLU A 569 -2.41 14.17 -9.13
C GLU A 569 -3.69 13.98 -8.31
N TYR A 570 -3.54 13.98 -7.00
CA TYR A 570 -4.63 13.77 -6.06
C TYR A 570 -4.29 14.45 -4.73
N THR A 571 -5.22 15.23 -4.21
CA THR A 571 -5.15 15.82 -2.88
C THR A 571 -6.49 15.57 -2.19
N PRO A 572 -6.54 14.91 -1.02
CA PRO A 572 -7.79 14.68 -0.31
C PRO A 572 -8.50 16.02 -0.08
N SER A 573 -9.77 16.15 -0.49
CA SER A 573 -10.49 17.42 -0.43
C SER A 573 -10.76 17.87 1.01
N ALA A 574 -11.09 19.14 1.22
CA ALA A 574 -11.49 19.61 2.55
C ALA A 574 -12.75 18.89 3.07
N PHE A 575 -13.61 18.42 2.17
CA PHE A 575 -14.79 17.63 2.52
C PHE A 575 -14.38 16.25 3.03
N ASP A 576 -13.58 15.52 2.26
CA ASP A 576 -13.12 14.17 2.58
C ASP A 576 -12.27 14.17 3.86
N ARG A 577 -11.38 15.15 4.01
CA ARG A 577 -10.52 15.32 5.18
C ARG A 577 -11.29 15.53 6.48
N ARG A 578 -12.42 16.26 6.45
CA ARG A 578 -13.28 16.42 7.63
C ARG A 578 -13.89 15.09 8.09
N HIS A 579 -14.30 14.24 7.14
CA HIS A 579 -14.80 12.90 7.48
C HIS A 579 -13.70 12.02 8.06
N ILE A 580 -12.49 12.05 7.47
CA ILE A 580 -11.33 11.31 8.00
C ILE A 580 -11.03 11.76 9.43
N LEU A 581 -10.96 13.07 9.68
CA LEU A 581 -10.69 13.61 11.02
C LEU A 581 -11.77 13.20 12.02
N ARG A 582 -13.05 13.23 11.62
CA ARG A 582 -14.14 12.73 12.45
C ARG A 582 -13.93 11.27 12.82
N GLY A 583 -13.52 10.43 11.87
CA GLY A 583 -13.21 9.02 12.13
C GLY A 583 -12.06 8.82 13.12
N LEU A 584 -10.98 9.61 13.03
CA LEU A 584 -9.85 9.54 13.98
C LEU A 584 -10.28 9.88 15.40
N ILE A 585 -11.14 10.89 15.55
CA ILE A 585 -11.67 11.33 16.84
C ILE A 585 -12.52 10.23 17.47
N GLU A 586 -13.43 9.62 16.70
CA GLU A 586 -14.27 8.53 17.21
C GLU A 586 -13.47 7.27 17.50
N MET A 587 -12.49 6.94 16.66
CA MET A 587 -11.56 5.85 16.93
C MET A 587 -10.79 6.11 18.23
N SER A 588 -10.33 7.34 18.48
CA SER A 588 -9.63 7.69 19.73
C SER A 588 -10.50 7.40 20.96
N ARG A 589 -11.80 7.76 20.92
CA ARG A 589 -12.74 7.44 22.00
C ARG A 589 -12.91 5.94 22.18
N MET A 590 -13.09 5.21 21.08
CA MET A 590 -13.24 3.76 21.07
C MET A 590 -12.00 3.04 21.63
N LEU A 591 -10.81 3.52 21.30
CA LEU A 591 -9.53 2.97 21.80
C LEU A 591 -9.36 3.23 23.30
N LEU A 592 -9.69 4.44 23.76
CA LEU A 592 -9.63 4.78 25.18
C LEU A 592 -10.54 3.87 26.01
N VAL A 593 -11.81 3.74 25.62
CA VAL A 593 -12.74 2.85 26.37
C VAL A 593 -12.38 1.38 26.27
N ALA A 594 -11.61 0.99 25.27
CA ALA A 594 -11.12 -0.37 25.08
C ALA A 594 -9.78 -0.62 25.82
N GLY A 595 -9.27 0.35 26.59
CA GLY A 595 -8.12 0.17 27.48
C GLY A 595 -6.77 0.59 26.89
N ALA A 596 -6.75 1.40 25.82
CA ALA A 596 -5.51 1.99 25.32
C ALA A 596 -4.83 2.85 26.40
N ARG A 597 -3.50 2.74 26.51
CA ARG A 597 -2.65 3.53 27.41
C ARG A 597 -2.02 4.72 26.73
N GLU A 598 -1.77 4.60 25.45
CA GLU A 598 -1.31 5.71 24.62
C GLU A 598 -2.11 5.72 23.32
N ILE A 599 -2.46 6.91 22.84
CA ILE A 599 -3.15 7.10 21.56
C ILE A 599 -2.34 8.07 20.69
N HIS A 600 -1.94 7.59 19.52
CA HIS A 600 -1.08 8.29 18.57
C HIS A 600 -1.83 8.50 17.26
N ILE A 601 -2.10 9.75 16.89
CA ILE A 601 -2.68 10.12 15.60
C ILE A 601 -1.56 10.49 14.63
N ASN A 602 -1.56 9.94 13.42
CA ASN A 602 -0.58 10.26 12.37
C ASN A 602 -0.91 11.61 11.68
N VAL A 603 -0.78 12.67 12.46
CA VAL A 603 -0.84 14.06 12.01
C VAL A 603 0.29 14.80 12.71
N PRO A 604 1.31 15.29 11.99
CA PRO A 604 2.43 15.99 12.61
C PRO A 604 1.97 17.23 13.39
N GLY A 605 2.59 17.44 14.54
CA GLY A 605 2.21 18.50 15.49
C GLY A 605 1.31 18.01 16.63
N ILE A 606 0.67 16.83 16.49
CA ILE A 606 -0.13 16.22 17.55
C ILE A 606 0.75 15.31 18.40
N ARG A 607 0.88 15.62 19.69
CA ARG A 607 1.50 14.75 20.70
C ARG A 607 0.54 13.62 21.08
N PRO A 608 1.05 12.44 21.46
CA PRO A 608 0.17 11.34 21.89
C PRO A 608 -0.59 11.71 23.16
N PHE A 609 -1.80 11.17 23.30
CA PHE A 609 -2.51 11.16 24.58
C PHE A 609 -2.03 9.98 25.41
N ILE A 610 -1.63 10.23 26.66
CA ILE A 610 -1.11 9.22 27.60
C ILE A 610 -2.08 9.14 28.79
N VAL A 611 -2.54 7.93 29.11
CA VAL A 611 -3.42 7.68 30.26
C VAL A 611 -2.59 7.55 31.54
N ASP A 612 -3.04 8.20 32.61
CA ASP A 612 -2.36 8.12 33.91
C ASP A 612 -2.73 6.81 34.63
N GLU A 613 -1.79 6.21 35.35
CA GLU A 613 -2.00 4.93 36.05
C GLU A 613 -3.05 4.99 37.18
N THR A 614 -3.45 6.19 37.60
CA THR A 614 -4.36 6.44 38.72
C THR A 614 -5.83 6.59 38.34
N GLY A 615 -6.19 6.47 37.05
CA GLY A 615 -7.54 6.69 36.52
C GLY A 615 -8.54 5.56 36.82
N GLY A 616 -9.72 5.92 37.34
CA GLY A 616 -10.89 5.03 37.44
C GLY A 616 -11.47 4.65 36.07
N GLY A 617 -12.35 3.65 36.02
CA GLY A 617 -12.74 2.92 34.80
C GLY A 617 -13.13 3.73 33.55
N ALA A 618 -13.02 3.07 32.38
CA ALA A 618 -13.13 3.57 31.01
C ALA A 618 -14.07 4.76 30.69
N MET A 619 -15.28 4.83 31.27
CA MET A 619 -16.21 5.93 30.99
C MET A 619 -15.77 7.25 31.64
N CYS A 620 -15.12 7.18 32.80
CA CYS A 620 -14.53 8.34 33.46
C CYS A 620 -13.36 8.91 32.65
N GLU A 621 -12.66 8.09 31.88
CA GLU A 621 -11.53 8.54 31.06
C GLU A 621 -11.97 9.35 29.82
N ILE A 622 -13.11 9.05 29.19
CA ILE A 622 -13.61 9.87 28.05
C ILE A 622 -13.96 11.29 28.51
N VAL A 623 -14.48 11.43 29.73
CA VAL A 623 -14.82 12.72 30.33
C VAL A 623 -13.63 13.36 31.06
N ASP A 624 -12.44 12.75 31.02
CA ASP A 624 -11.20 13.36 31.51
C ASP A 624 -10.99 14.71 30.78
N PRO A 625 -10.94 15.84 31.50
CA PRO A 625 -10.70 17.15 30.90
C PRO A 625 -9.44 17.19 30.02
N ARG A 626 -8.40 16.39 30.31
CA ARG A 626 -7.19 16.29 29.50
C ARG A 626 -7.48 15.62 28.16
N PHE A 627 -8.27 14.55 28.13
CA PHE A 627 -8.66 13.89 26.90
C PHE A 627 -9.55 14.79 26.05
N VAL A 628 -10.51 15.47 26.66
CA VAL A 628 -11.36 16.47 25.99
C VAL A 628 -10.52 17.59 25.39
N ALA A 629 -9.55 18.14 26.15
CA ALA A 629 -8.64 19.16 25.66
C ALA A 629 -7.73 18.65 24.53
N TRP A 630 -7.27 17.40 24.61
CA TRP A 630 -6.50 16.76 23.56
C TRP A 630 -7.30 16.60 22.27
N ILE A 631 -8.56 16.15 22.34
CA ILE A 631 -9.45 16.09 21.17
C ILE A 631 -9.68 17.48 20.57
N ALA A 632 -9.93 18.50 21.39
CA ALA A 632 -10.08 19.87 20.91
C ALA A 632 -8.80 20.37 20.20
N HIS A 633 -7.62 19.98 20.69
CA HIS A 633 -6.35 20.28 20.02
C HIS A 633 -6.22 19.54 18.68
N VAL A 634 -6.62 18.26 18.61
CA VAL A 634 -6.66 17.48 17.36
C VAL A 634 -7.56 18.16 16.32
N GLU A 635 -8.73 18.63 16.72
CA GLU A 635 -9.66 19.37 15.85
C GLU A 635 -9.07 20.69 15.37
N ALA A 636 -8.38 21.43 16.25
CA ALA A 636 -7.77 22.72 15.93
C ALA A 636 -6.58 22.58 14.96
N VAL A 637 -5.73 21.56 15.13
CA VAL A 637 -4.62 21.28 14.20
C VAL A 637 -5.14 20.77 12.85
N GLY A 638 -6.15 19.90 12.87
CA GLY A 638 -6.73 19.29 11.68
C GLY A 638 -5.73 18.41 10.91
N ASN A 639 -6.06 18.04 9.67
CA ASN A 639 -5.29 17.09 8.86
C ASN A 639 -5.03 17.62 7.45
N SER A 640 -4.78 18.92 7.29
CA SER A 640 -4.53 19.51 5.97
C SER A 640 -3.12 19.20 5.45
N PRO A 641 -2.95 18.86 4.15
CA PRO A 641 -1.64 18.82 3.50
C PRO A 641 -0.96 20.21 3.48
N PRO A 642 0.39 20.28 3.40
CA PRO A 642 1.34 19.16 3.35
C PRO A 642 1.66 18.56 4.73
N ASN A 643 1.00 19.05 5.80
CA ASN A 643 1.32 18.63 7.16
C ASN A 643 0.92 17.16 7.39
N ALA A 644 -0.34 16.81 7.12
CA ALA A 644 -0.80 15.42 7.22
C ALA A 644 -0.53 14.63 5.93
N THR A 645 -0.17 13.36 6.09
CA THR A 645 0.01 12.40 4.99
C THR A 645 -1.03 11.29 5.10
N PHE A 646 -1.57 10.90 3.96
CA PHE A 646 -2.58 9.85 3.83
C PHE A 646 -1.98 8.65 3.09
N ALA A 647 -2.62 7.49 3.20
CA ALA A 647 -2.27 6.32 2.41
C ALA A 647 -3.45 5.79 1.60
N CYS A 648 -3.16 4.95 0.61
CA CYS A 648 -4.15 4.34 -0.26
C CYS A 648 -3.70 2.94 -0.71
N ALA A 649 -4.63 1.99 -0.70
CA ALA A 649 -4.51 0.70 -1.39
C ALA A 649 -5.69 0.42 -2.35
N HIS A 650 -6.57 1.40 -2.58
CA HIS A 650 -7.84 1.24 -3.30
C HIS A 650 -7.94 2.17 -4.51
N GLN A 651 -7.05 2.01 -5.50
CA GLN A 651 -7.04 2.88 -6.67
C GLN A 651 -8.17 2.50 -7.65
N MET A 652 -9.03 3.45 -8.03
CA MET A 652 -10.23 3.19 -8.83
C MET A 652 -10.53 4.33 -9.83
N GLY A 653 -11.29 4.05 -10.89
CA GLY A 653 -12.03 5.06 -11.67
C GLY A 653 -11.28 5.85 -12.74
N SER A 654 -9.96 5.69 -12.88
CA SER A 654 -9.16 6.47 -13.84
C SER A 654 -9.43 6.22 -15.33
N ASN A 655 -10.20 5.17 -15.67
CA ASN A 655 -10.81 4.93 -16.98
C ASN A 655 -12.32 4.71 -16.83
N ARG A 656 -13.00 5.58 -16.07
CA ARG A 656 -14.38 5.36 -15.63
C ARG A 656 -15.32 4.92 -16.74
N MET A 657 -16.19 3.97 -16.38
CA MET A 657 -17.36 3.58 -17.15
C MET A 657 -18.37 4.73 -17.19
N SER A 658 -19.01 4.92 -18.34
CA SER A 658 -19.99 5.98 -18.53
C SER A 658 -21.08 5.58 -19.52
N ALA A 659 -22.27 6.18 -19.37
CA ALA A 659 -23.37 6.00 -20.32
C ALA A 659 -23.11 6.70 -21.67
N LYS A 660 -22.30 7.76 -21.66
CA LYS A 660 -21.96 8.56 -22.84
C LYS A 660 -20.45 8.70 -22.98
N LYS A 661 -19.97 8.72 -24.22
CA LYS A 661 -18.55 8.90 -24.57
C LYS A 661 -17.91 10.15 -23.96
N ALA A 662 -18.65 11.26 -23.89
CA ALA A 662 -18.11 12.52 -23.35
C ALA A 662 -17.78 12.42 -21.86
N ASP A 663 -18.42 11.48 -21.17
CA ASP A 663 -18.38 11.36 -19.72
C ASP A 663 -17.50 10.21 -19.25
N GLY A 664 -16.75 9.50 -20.08
CA GLY A 664 -15.89 8.42 -19.58
C GLY A 664 -15.02 7.77 -20.65
N VAL A 665 -14.36 6.68 -20.28
CA VAL A 665 -13.40 5.98 -21.15
C VAL A 665 -14.00 4.73 -21.75
N VAL A 666 -14.83 4.01 -21.00
CA VAL A 666 -15.50 2.80 -21.47
C VAL A 666 -17.03 2.90 -21.39
N ASP A 667 -17.72 2.13 -22.22
CA ASP A 667 -19.16 1.90 -22.12
C ASP A 667 -19.49 0.84 -21.05
N GLN A 668 -20.78 0.51 -20.87
CA GLN A 668 -21.25 -0.46 -19.86
C GLN A 668 -20.73 -1.87 -20.09
N GLU A 669 -20.30 -2.18 -21.30
CA GLU A 669 -19.69 -3.44 -21.69
C GLU A 669 -18.16 -3.43 -21.56
N GLY A 670 -17.58 -2.36 -21.00
CA GLY A 670 -16.14 -2.21 -20.79
C GLY A 670 -15.35 -1.90 -22.07
N ARG A 671 -16.02 -1.61 -23.20
CA ARG A 671 -15.35 -1.28 -24.47
C ARG A 671 -14.89 0.17 -24.46
N VAL A 672 -13.65 0.41 -24.89
CA VAL A 672 -13.09 1.76 -24.99
C VAL A 672 -13.82 2.56 -26.07
N TRP A 673 -14.40 3.70 -25.68
CA TRP A 673 -15.19 4.54 -26.58
C TRP A 673 -14.42 4.94 -27.84
N GLY A 674 -15.07 4.80 -29.00
CA GLY A 674 -14.50 5.18 -30.29
C GLY A 674 -13.52 4.15 -30.88
N THR A 675 -13.39 2.98 -30.26
CA THR A 675 -12.55 1.88 -30.74
C THR A 675 -13.37 0.63 -31.04
N LYS A 676 -12.75 -0.34 -31.73
CA LYS A 676 -13.28 -1.70 -31.94
C LYS A 676 -12.27 -2.71 -31.41
N GLY A 677 -12.74 -3.69 -30.64
CA GLY A 677 -11.89 -4.78 -30.14
C GLY A 677 -10.96 -4.42 -28.97
N LEU A 678 -11.08 -3.22 -28.38
CA LEU A 678 -10.32 -2.80 -27.20
C LEU A 678 -11.25 -2.61 -26.00
N TYR A 679 -10.89 -3.23 -24.88
CA TYR A 679 -11.66 -3.24 -23.64
C TYR A 679 -10.76 -2.92 -22.45
N VAL A 680 -11.35 -2.44 -21.36
CA VAL A 680 -10.70 -2.33 -20.05
C VAL A 680 -11.52 -3.15 -19.06
N ALA A 681 -10.85 -4.02 -18.31
CA ALA A 681 -11.49 -4.89 -17.33
C ALA A 681 -10.66 -4.92 -16.04
N ASP A 682 -10.65 -3.80 -15.32
CA ASP A 682 -10.02 -3.66 -14.00
C ASP A 682 -10.69 -2.53 -13.19
N ALA A 683 -10.16 -2.23 -11.99
CA ALA A 683 -10.71 -1.21 -11.09
C ALA A 683 -10.73 0.22 -11.67
N SER A 684 -10.01 0.49 -12.76
CA SER A 684 -10.01 1.80 -13.41
C SER A 684 -11.37 2.14 -14.00
N VAL A 685 -12.25 1.17 -14.24
CA VAL A 685 -13.56 1.43 -14.86
C VAL A 685 -14.66 1.83 -13.86
N PHE A 686 -14.36 1.88 -12.56
CA PHE A 686 -15.37 2.20 -11.54
C PHE A 686 -16.00 3.59 -11.78
N PRO A 687 -17.33 3.75 -11.64
CA PRO A 687 -17.99 5.06 -11.84
C PRO A 687 -17.66 6.11 -10.76
N SER A 688 -17.48 5.66 -9.51
CA SER A 688 -16.98 6.45 -8.37
C SER A 688 -16.34 5.53 -7.31
N ALA A 689 -15.86 6.11 -6.22
CA ALA A 689 -15.42 5.38 -5.03
C ALA A 689 -16.48 4.38 -4.54
N SER A 690 -16.09 3.13 -4.29
CA SER A 690 -17.04 2.05 -3.95
C SER A 690 -17.50 2.04 -2.49
N GLY A 691 -16.83 2.78 -1.60
CA GLY A 691 -17.09 2.81 -0.16
C GLY A 691 -16.68 1.54 0.59
N VAL A 692 -16.14 0.53 -0.10
CA VAL A 692 -15.61 -0.72 0.46
C VAL A 692 -14.30 -1.09 -0.24
N ASN A 693 -13.65 -2.16 0.20
CA ASN A 693 -12.48 -2.65 -0.52
C ASN A 693 -12.88 -3.10 -1.96
N PRO A 694 -12.14 -2.72 -3.01
CA PRO A 694 -12.63 -2.80 -4.39
C PRO A 694 -12.57 -4.20 -5.02
N MET A 695 -12.07 -5.21 -4.31
CA MET A 695 -11.76 -6.52 -4.89
C MET A 695 -12.99 -7.19 -5.52
N VAL A 696 -14.07 -7.33 -4.75
CA VAL A 696 -15.28 -8.05 -5.19
C VAL A 696 -15.96 -7.29 -6.33
N THR A 697 -16.09 -5.97 -6.21
CA THR A 697 -16.64 -5.10 -7.25
C THR A 697 -15.84 -5.19 -8.56
N ASN A 698 -14.50 -5.19 -8.48
CA ASN A 698 -13.63 -5.30 -9.65
C ASN A 698 -13.80 -6.65 -10.35
N LEU A 699 -13.76 -7.75 -9.58
CA LEU A 699 -13.97 -9.09 -10.11
C LEU A 699 -15.35 -9.23 -10.80
N ALA A 700 -16.41 -8.69 -10.20
CA ALA A 700 -17.75 -8.76 -10.76
C ALA A 700 -17.89 -7.94 -12.06
N ILE A 701 -17.33 -6.72 -12.13
CA ILE A 701 -17.33 -5.93 -13.36
C ILE A 701 -16.56 -6.68 -14.48
N SER A 702 -15.41 -7.26 -14.15
CA SER A 702 -14.62 -8.03 -15.11
C SER A 702 -15.30 -9.35 -15.52
N ASP A 703 -16.05 -10.01 -14.63
CA ASP A 703 -16.87 -11.18 -14.96
C ASP A 703 -17.92 -10.83 -16.03
N VAL A 704 -18.69 -9.77 -15.81
CA VAL A 704 -19.70 -9.30 -16.77
C VAL A 704 -19.06 -8.91 -18.10
N THR A 705 -18.00 -8.11 -18.06
CA THR A 705 -17.27 -7.62 -19.25
C THR A 705 -16.76 -8.78 -20.08
N SER A 706 -16.03 -9.72 -19.47
CA SER A 706 -15.42 -10.85 -20.18
C SER A 706 -16.43 -11.83 -20.76
N ARG A 707 -17.54 -12.11 -20.06
CA ARG A 707 -18.65 -12.90 -20.61
C ARG A 707 -19.32 -12.22 -21.81
N GLY A 708 -19.48 -10.90 -21.76
CA GLY A 708 -19.95 -10.10 -22.89
C GLY A 708 -19.02 -10.19 -24.11
N ILE A 709 -17.70 -10.12 -23.88
CA ILE A 709 -16.68 -10.30 -24.93
C ILE A 709 -16.77 -11.71 -25.54
N ALA A 710 -16.87 -12.75 -24.71
CA ALA A 710 -17.01 -14.14 -25.16
C ALA A 710 -18.25 -14.33 -26.05
N ALA A 711 -19.41 -13.80 -25.63
CA ALA A 711 -20.64 -13.85 -26.42
C ALA A 711 -20.51 -13.09 -27.75
N GLY A 712 -19.82 -11.95 -27.75
CA GLY A 712 -19.53 -11.18 -28.96
C GLY A 712 -18.62 -11.94 -29.94
N LEU A 713 -17.58 -12.59 -29.44
CA LEU A 713 -16.68 -13.40 -30.26
C LEU A 713 -17.38 -14.63 -30.84
N LYS A 714 -18.19 -15.36 -30.06
CA LYS A 714 -18.97 -16.51 -30.55
C LYS A 714 -19.90 -16.13 -31.71
N LYS A 715 -20.55 -14.96 -31.61
CA LYS A 715 -21.39 -14.42 -32.69
C LYS A 715 -20.59 -14.10 -33.96
N GLU A 716 -19.38 -13.58 -33.83
CA GLU A 716 -18.50 -13.28 -34.97
C GLU A 716 -17.93 -14.54 -35.64
N THR A 717 -17.70 -15.62 -34.87
CA THR A 717 -17.14 -16.88 -35.38
C THR A 717 -18.19 -17.90 -35.81
N GLY A 718 -19.48 -17.65 -35.58
CA GLY A 718 -20.57 -18.57 -35.91
C GLY A 718 -20.68 -19.79 -34.97
N THR A 719 -20.03 -19.74 -33.81
CA THR A 719 -20.03 -20.82 -32.81
C THR A 719 -21.30 -20.71 -31.95
N LYS A 720 -22.14 -21.76 -31.90
CA LYS A 720 -23.37 -21.75 -31.07
C LYS A 720 -23.06 -21.63 -29.57
N LEU A 721 -23.95 -20.95 -28.85
CA LEU A 721 -23.81 -20.57 -27.43
C LEU A 721 -23.63 -21.77 -26.50
#